data_AF-A0A956U6H0-F1
#
_entry.id   AF-A0A956U6H0-F1
#
_cell.length_a   1.000
_cell.length_b   1.000
_cell.length_c   1.000
_cell.angle_alpha   90.00
_cell.angle_beta   90.00
_cell.angle_gamma   90.00
#
_symmetry.space_group_name_H-M   'P 1'
#
loop_
_entity.id
_entity.type
_entity.pdbx_description
1 polymer ?
#
loop_
_entity_poly.entity_id
_entity_poly.type
_entity_poly.pdbx_seq_one_letter_code
_entity_poly.pdbx_strand_id
1 'polypeptide(L)'
;MFGSAKVPVKLAASLAAVSLAFSLQVAPVSAQFNWAQVPGMIDVPGRISSTEAQILEEQAAGRLSTEKAAELKKTLDDIKSMDIQYRADGKLSIVERMKLMLELDNLGKTIQASLTERKAAITDVSGRQTEVAKIISDALVSGRLTSQEAADFNTKLSAIKSQESTFRADGSLSTTETLQLSLALDQLNSAIESSLRTRVIADPGVDAKQDEITKRIDTLLSSGKITSTQAATLKQELARIATREQAFKASGGELTSEETLTLALELERLNAQVDRYDPIQVSTQVKGIDTRQLEIKNIIAEGQRTGKLSVAQAGEFAHEYDRIEALEAMYRVDGGLSDSEILTLVRDLDNLQKNVEDTITKAGATALSLQDRRDLLRKKITDAKSAGLLKPDTVGDELLAELARIESKETFYKLDGSLNDTETLIIAGDIDKLNDKFEATKQKLPSVSDRKTALEAKLNGALASGRLESKAADDIRKEIARISFLESTFKGNDGNIDQNETVALNREYDGVESKLTALLPVLPDIDKIQDEINKKIEEGAAKGTISSAKAMELKGEYERIARIEDAFRKTDNSLVEWEVLALNRDLEKLSSQVDSLGTTQNSSHASEVSVDTSQVAPDTRGHWAEKYIAILQQRGTIGGFPDGSFKPNNGITRAQFAAIAMKALGLPEAGRPAKFRDLSSKHWAYKAVSAVSEAGLVGGYPDGSFRPEDKITRTQAFVILSKALNKANDDAKVLDRYKDGNKVAAWAIPSVAKAANAGILVNYPDAYQIRPGDEATRAEVAALTYQTMSNLGKDLPRLTIGLEASEKGTN
;
A
#
# COMPACT_ATOMS: atom_id res chain seq x y z
N MET A 1 24.89 26.90 -2.68
CA MET A 1 25.12 25.90 -3.74
C MET A 1 24.65 24.55 -3.22
N PHE A 2 24.16 23.68 -4.10
CA PHE A 2 23.23 22.54 -3.87
C PHE A 2 21.77 23.03 -3.73
N GLY A 3 20.78 22.57 -4.49
CA GLY A 3 20.70 21.46 -5.42
C GLY A 3 19.27 20.90 -5.33
N SER A 4 18.42 21.26 -6.28
CA SER A 4 16.98 21.00 -6.28
C SER A 4 16.63 19.51 -6.24
N ALA A 5 16.09 19.02 -5.13
CA ALA A 5 15.41 17.72 -5.08
C ALA A 5 13.91 17.92 -5.39
N LYS A 6 13.44 17.28 -6.47
CA LYS A 6 12.02 17.19 -6.82
C LYS A 6 11.29 16.35 -5.77
N VAL A 7 10.37 16.97 -5.04
CA VAL A 7 9.36 16.27 -4.23
C VAL A 7 8.18 15.90 -5.14
N PRO A 8 7.63 14.67 -5.07
CA PRO A 8 6.51 14.25 -5.92
C PRO A 8 5.22 15.04 -5.63
N VAL A 9 4.55 15.45 -6.71
CA VAL A 9 3.41 16.39 -6.81
C VAL A 9 2.17 16.01 -5.97
N LYS A 10 2.10 14.81 -5.38
CA LYS A 10 0.95 14.36 -4.58
C LYS A 10 0.87 14.95 -3.16
N LEU A 11 1.96 15.50 -2.60
CA LEU A 11 1.90 16.10 -1.24
C LEU A 11 1.51 17.59 -1.21
N ALA A 12 1.64 18.32 -2.33
CA ALA A 12 1.34 19.75 -2.37
C ALA A 12 -0.17 20.08 -2.44
N ALA A 13 -0.99 19.15 -2.96
CA ALA A 13 -2.44 19.34 -3.06
C ALA A 13 -3.17 19.29 -1.72
N SER A 14 -2.61 18.57 -0.73
CA SER A 14 -3.23 18.38 0.59
C SER A 14 -3.07 19.59 1.52
N LEU A 15 -1.99 20.38 1.36
CA LEU A 15 -1.74 21.56 2.20
C LEU A 15 -2.47 22.82 1.70
N ALA A 16 -2.73 22.95 0.40
CA ALA A 16 -3.39 24.14 -0.16
C ALA A 16 -4.88 24.24 0.19
N ALA A 17 -5.55 23.11 0.48
CA ALA A 17 -6.97 23.07 0.84
C ALA A 17 -7.25 23.59 2.27
N VAL A 18 -6.24 23.69 3.13
CA VAL A 18 -6.42 24.01 4.56
C VAL A 18 -6.20 25.50 4.86
N SER A 19 -5.45 26.24 4.04
CA SER A 19 -5.12 27.65 4.32
C SER A 19 -6.16 28.69 3.88
N LEU A 20 -7.18 28.35 3.08
CA LEU A 20 -8.14 29.35 2.56
C LEU A 20 -9.41 29.55 3.40
N ALA A 21 -9.60 28.79 4.48
CA ALA A 21 -10.88 28.75 5.22
C ALA A 21 -10.98 29.70 6.44
N PHE A 22 -10.07 30.65 6.65
CA PHE A 22 -10.20 31.57 7.78
C PHE A 22 -9.84 33.01 7.44
N SER A 23 -10.84 33.76 6.99
CA SER A 23 -10.90 35.21 7.14
C SER A 23 -12.36 35.65 7.17
N LEU A 24 -12.73 36.32 8.27
CA LEU A 24 -13.96 37.08 8.56
C LEU A 24 -15.13 36.35 9.28
N GLN A 25 -14.94 36.26 10.60
CA GLN A 25 -15.86 36.56 11.71
C GLN A 25 -17.25 37.14 11.40
N VAL A 26 -18.31 36.49 11.94
CA VAL A 26 -19.45 37.17 12.59
C VAL A 26 -20.06 36.30 13.71
N ALA A 27 -20.62 36.98 14.72
CA ALA A 27 -21.01 36.54 16.05
C ALA A 27 -22.39 35.80 16.14
N PRO A 28 -22.82 35.31 17.33
CA PRO A 28 -23.62 34.08 17.51
C PRO A 28 -25.13 34.29 17.63
N VAL A 29 -25.93 33.30 17.24
CA VAL A 29 -27.28 33.07 17.81
C VAL A 29 -27.45 31.60 18.14
N SER A 30 -27.74 31.39 19.42
CA SER A 30 -27.90 30.14 20.15
C SER A 30 -29.17 29.37 19.78
N ALA A 31 -29.00 28.20 19.16
CA ALA A 31 -29.82 27.04 19.46
C ALA A 31 -28.97 26.13 20.36
N GLN A 32 -29.34 26.04 21.62
CA GLN A 32 -28.67 25.24 22.65
C GLN A 32 -28.74 23.76 22.28
N PHE A 33 -27.79 23.28 21.49
CA PHE A 33 -27.41 21.88 21.56
C PHE A 33 -26.59 21.74 22.85
N ASN A 34 -27.17 21.08 23.85
CA ASN A 34 -26.51 20.87 25.13
C ASN A 34 -25.47 19.75 24.99
N TRP A 35 -24.27 20.13 24.56
CA TRP A 35 -23.12 19.25 24.37
C TRP A 35 -22.60 18.60 25.66
N ALA A 36 -23.15 18.94 26.83
CA ALA A 36 -22.89 18.21 28.07
C ALA A 36 -23.44 16.77 28.05
N GLN A 37 -24.30 16.41 27.07
CA GLN A 37 -24.88 15.08 26.91
C GLN A 37 -24.15 14.20 25.87
N VAL A 38 -22.99 14.61 25.34
CA VAL A 38 -22.11 13.72 24.56
C VAL A 38 -20.82 13.47 25.35
N PRO A 39 -20.79 12.53 26.30
CA PRO A 39 -19.55 12.09 26.91
C PRO A 39 -18.71 11.32 25.88
N GLY A 40 -17.48 11.77 25.62
CA GLY A 40 -16.38 10.86 25.26
C GLY A 40 -15.99 10.63 23.80
N MET A 41 -16.29 11.50 22.82
CA MET A 41 -15.89 11.20 21.42
C MET A 41 -14.46 11.58 21.01
N ILE A 42 -13.73 12.46 21.71
CA ILE A 42 -12.28 12.68 21.45
C ILE A 42 -11.55 13.05 22.75
N ASP A 43 -11.07 12.06 23.49
CA ASP A 43 -10.31 12.21 24.74
C ASP A 43 -8.80 12.28 24.47
N VAL A 44 -8.31 13.48 24.15
CA VAL A 44 -6.87 13.72 23.92
C VAL A 44 -6.04 13.45 25.20
N PRO A 45 -6.41 13.93 26.41
CA PRO A 45 -5.70 13.59 27.63
C PRO A 45 -5.61 12.09 27.90
N GLY A 46 -6.72 11.34 27.79
CA GLY A 46 -6.71 9.90 27.99
C GLY A 46 -5.86 9.17 26.96
N ARG A 47 -5.83 9.64 25.70
CA ARG A 47 -4.96 9.08 24.66
C ARG A 47 -3.47 9.37 24.92
N ILE A 48 -3.12 10.56 25.42
CA ILE A 48 -1.75 10.89 25.86
C ILE A 48 -1.35 9.96 27.01
N SER A 49 -2.19 9.83 28.05
CA SER A 49 -1.90 8.97 29.20
C SER A 49 -1.78 7.49 28.81
N SER A 50 -2.63 7.01 27.91
CA SER A 50 -2.55 5.64 27.39
C SER A 50 -1.28 5.40 26.57
N THR A 51 -0.85 6.38 25.77
CA THR A 51 0.37 6.27 24.95
C THR A 51 1.62 6.33 25.84
N GLU A 52 1.62 7.17 26.87
CA GLU A 52 2.68 7.24 27.87
C GLU A 52 2.81 5.93 28.65
N ALA A 53 1.69 5.38 29.11
CA ALA A 53 1.64 4.09 29.80
C ALA A 53 2.18 2.96 28.90
N GLN A 54 1.81 2.95 27.62
CA GLN A 54 2.32 1.96 26.67
C GLN A 54 3.83 2.07 26.48
N ILE A 55 4.40 3.26 26.31
CA ILE A 55 5.86 3.43 26.18
C ILE A 55 6.57 2.91 27.45
N LEU A 56 6.05 3.25 28.63
CA LEU A 56 6.63 2.82 29.90
C LEU A 56 6.50 1.32 30.15
N GLU A 57 5.34 0.73 29.85
CA GLU A 57 5.09 -0.70 29.97
C GLU A 57 5.98 -1.50 29.03
N GLU A 58 6.10 -1.06 27.78
CA GLU A 58 6.92 -1.74 26.78
C GLU A 58 8.43 -1.57 27.02
N GLN A 59 8.84 -0.43 27.60
CA GLN A 59 10.20 -0.23 28.09
C GLN A 59 10.49 -1.12 29.31
N ALA A 60 9.56 -1.20 30.28
CA ALA A 60 9.69 -2.05 31.45
C ALA A 60 9.69 -3.55 31.09
N ALA A 61 8.95 -3.93 30.05
CA ALA A 61 8.93 -5.27 29.49
C ALA A 61 10.17 -5.58 28.61
N GLY A 62 11.08 -4.62 28.41
CA GLY A 62 12.29 -4.79 27.58
C GLY A 62 12.02 -4.93 26.07
N ARG A 63 10.77 -4.70 25.65
CA ARG A 63 10.33 -4.76 24.24
C ARG A 63 10.60 -3.46 23.49
N LEU A 64 10.88 -2.37 24.20
CA LEU A 64 11.52 -1.14 23.70
C LEU A 64 12.88 -0.95 24.37
N SER A 65 13.92 -0.58 23.60
CA SER A 65 15.21 -0.21 24.17
C SER A 65 15.12 1.11 24.94
N THR A 66 16.00 1.34 25.91
CA THR A 66 16.06 2.59 26.67
C THR A 66 16.24 3.81 25.77
N GLU A 67 17.06 3.69 24.72
CA GLU A 67 17.29 4.75 23.73
C GLU A 67 16.04 5.03 22.89
N LYS A 68 15.37 3.98 22.40
CA LYS A 68 14.17 4.16 21.57
C LYS A 68 12.98 4.66 22.39
N ALA A 69 12.84 4.20 23.63
CA ALA A 69 11.83 4.71 24.55
C ALA A 69 12.05 6.19 24.87
N ALA A 70 13.31 6.64 25.02
CA ALA A 70 13.63 8.04 25.22
C ALA A 70 13.28 8.90 23.99
N GLU A 71 13.54 8.41 22.79
CA GLU A 71 13.14 9.07 21.53
C GLU A 71 11.61 9.22 21.42
N LEU A 72 10.87 8.14 21.65
CA LEU A 72 9.41 8.13 21.58
C LEU A 72 8.78 9.03 22.65
N LYS A 73 9.36 9.05 23.85
CA LYS A 73 8.93 9.93 24.94
C LYS A 73 9.15 11.40 24.58
N LYS A 74 10.25 11.73 23.92
CA LYS A 74 10.51 13.09 23.42
C LYS A 74 9.42 13.53 22.43
N THR A 75 9.05 12.68 21.47
CA THR A 75 7.94 12.98 20.56
C THR A 75 6.61 13.15 21.29
N LEU A 76 6.34 12.35 22.33
CA LEU A 76 5.16 12.50 23.17
C LEU A 76 5.16 13.82 23.96
N ASP A 77 6.32 14.25 24.45
CA ASP A 77 6.49 15.53 25.16
C ASP A 77 6.29 16.73 24.21
N ASP A 78 6.68 16.63 22.94
CA ASP A 78 6.35 17.62 21.91
C ASP A 78 4.83 17.72 21.68
N ILE A 79 4.12 16.57 21.64
CA ILE A 79 2.65 16.52 21.53
C ILE A 79 1.98 17.12 22.77
N LYS A 80 2.46 16.81 23.98
CA LYS A 80 1.98 17.44 25.23
C LYS A 80 2.17 18.96 25.19
N SER A 81 3.30 19.43 24.67
CA SER A 81 3.58 20.85 24.52
C SER A 81 2.61 21.52 23.53
N MET A 82 2.26 20.86 22.43
CA MET A 82 1.21 21.32 21.52
C MET A 82 -0.18 21.36 22.17
N ASP A 83 -0.56 20.35 22.97
CA ASP A 83 -1.84 20.35 23.71
C ASP A 83 -1.91 21.51 24.71
N ILE A 84 -0.82 21.79 25.43
CA ILE A 84 -0.71 22.94 26.34
C ILE A 84 -0.86 24.26 25.55
N GLN A 85 -0.20 24.39 24.40
CA GLN A 85 -0.32 25.59 23.55
C GLN A 85 -1.74 25.79 23.03
N TYR A 86 -2.42 24.74 22.55
CA TYR A 86 -3.80 24.83 22.08
C TYR A 86 -4.82 25.09 23.20
N ARG A 87 -4.44 24.86 24.46
CA ARG A 87 -5.25 25.21 25.64
C ARG A 87 -4.98 26.61 26.17
N ALA A 88 -3.90 27.28 25.74
CA ALA A 88 -3.52 28.59 26.24
C ALA A 88 -4.57 29.68 25.94
N ASP A 89 -5.30 29.56 24.83
CA ASP A 89 -6.35 30.50 24.41
C ASP A 89 -7.78 30.11 24.89
N GLY A 90 -7.92 29.02 25.65
CA GLY A 90 -9.20 28.51 26.16
C GLY A 90 -9.49 27.04 25.79
N LYS A 91 -10.76 26.68 25.54
CA LYS A 91 -11.15 25.31 25.16
C LYS A 91 -10.58 24.98 23.77
N LEU A 92 -9.98 23.79 23.61
CA LEU A 92 -9.58 23.29 22.29
C LEU A 92 -10.75 23.40 21.30
N SER A 93 -10.45 23.87 20.09
CA SER A 93 -11.33 23.73 18.94
C SER A 93 -11.40 22.26 18.50
N ILE A 94 -12.39 21.95 17.66
CA ILE A 94 -12.55 20.61 17.07
C ILE A 94 -11.35 20.28 16.17
N VAL A 95 -10.80 21.27 15.46
CA VAL A 95 -9.65 21.10 14.55
C VAL A 95 -8.37 20.80 15.33
N GLU A 96 -8.13 21.48 16.44
CA GLU A 96 -6.96 21.23 17.30
C GLU A 96 -7.04 19.84 17.95
N ARG A 97 -8.23 19.41 18.39
CA ARG A 97 -8.45 18.03 18.88
C ARG A 97 -8.13 16.98 17.81
N MET A 98 -8.56 17.20 16.57
CA MET A 98 -8.27 16.28 15.46
C MET A 98 -6.78 16.24 15.11
N LYS A 99 -6.10 17.39 15.15
CA LYS A 99 -4.66 17.48 14.88
C LYS A 99 -3.84 16.73 15.93
N LEU A 100 -4.14 16.92 17.22
CA LEU A 100 -3.47 16.17 18.30
C LEU A 100 -3.73 14.67 18.20
N MET A 101 -4.94 14.26 17.82
CA MET A 101 -5.26 12.83 17.60
C MET A 101 -4.48 12.22 16.45
N LEU A 102 -4.26 12.96 15.36
CA LEU A 102 -3.47 12.47 14.22
C LEU A 102 -2.00 12.27 14.60
N GLU A 103 -1.42 13.20 15.37
CA GLU A 103 -0.05 13.09 15.85
C GLU A 103 0.12 11.90 16.82
N LEU A 104 -0.87 11.68 17.71
CA LEU A 104 -0.91 10.51 18.59
C LEU A 104 -1.08 9.19 17.83
N ASP A 105 -1.85 9.16 16.75
CA ASP A 105 -2.00 7.97 15.89
C ASP A 105 -0.70 7.64 15.14
N ASN A 106 -0.01 8.67 14.63
CA ASN A 106 1.30 8.51 14.01
C ASN A 106 2.36 8.02 15.01
N LEU A 107 2.36 8.54 16.23
CA LEU A 107 3.23 8.04 17.30
C LEU A 107 2.90 6.57 17.65
N GLY A 108 1.62 6.21 17.75
CA GLY A 108 1.17 4.84 17.96
C GLY A 108 1.67 3.88 16.87
N LYS A 109 1.63 4.28 15.60
CA LYS A 109 2.20 3.51 14.48
C LYS A 109 3.71 3.32 14.60
N THR A 110 4.43 4.38 14.98
CA THR A 110 5.89 4.31 15.20
C THR A 110 6.25 3.38 16.35
N ILE A 111 5.47 3.39 17.44
CA ILE A 111 5.61 2.43 18.55
C ILE A 111 5.43 1.00 18.04
N GLN A 112 4.36 0.72 17.28
CA GLN A 112 4.09 -0.62 16.75
C GLN A 112 5.15 -1.11 15.76
N ALA A 113 5.65 -0.23 14.89
CA ALA A 113 6.76 -0.55 13.98
C ALA A 113 8.02 -0.94 14.77
N SER A 114 8.37 -0.15 15.80
CA SER A 114 9.52 -0.42 16.67
C SER A 114 9.39 -1.73 17.44
N LEU A 115 8.18 -2.05 17.92
CA LEU A 115 7.89 -3.32 18.60
C LEU A 115 7.97 -4.52 17.64
N THR A 116 7.56 -4.35 16.39
CA THR A 116 7.60 -5.41 15.37
C THR A 116 9.04 -5.74 14.99
N GLU A 117 9.85 -4.72 14.74
CA GLU A 117 11.30 -4.85 14.48
C GLU A 117 12.01 -5.52 15.66
N ARG A 118 11.69 -5.11 16.90
CA ARG A 118 12.28 -5.71 18.09
C ARG A 118 11.79 -7.14 18.35
N LYS A 119 10.53 -7.47 18.05
CA LYS A 119 10.00 -8.85 18.15
C LYS A 119 10.72 -9.80 17.18
N ALA A 120 11.04 -9.34 15.97
CA ALA A 120 11.89 -10.08 15.05
C ALA A 120 13.31 -10.29 15.63
N ALA A 121 13.89 -9.27 16.27
CA ALA A 121 15.20 -9.37 16.91
C ALA A 121 15.23 -10.20 18.24
N ILE A 122 14.09 -10.34 18.93
CA ILE A 122 13.98 -11.14 20.16
C ILE A 122 13.84 -12.64 19.81
N THR A 123 13.21 -12.98 18.70
CA THR A 123 12.97 -14.38 18.30
C THR A 123 14.19 -15.08 17.70
N ASP A 124 15.20 -14.33 17.25
CA ASP A 124 16.46 -14.87 16.70
C ASP A 124 17.64 -14.79 17.69
N VAL A 125 17.53 -15.49 18.83
CA VAL A 125 18.59 -15.53 19.85
C VAL A 125 19.89 -16.13 19.28
N SER A 126 19.79 -17.18 18.44
CA SER A 126 20.93 -17.89 17.87
C SER A 126 21.65 -17.09 16.78
N GLY A 127 20.92 -16.34 15.93
CA GLY A 127 21.51 -15.42 14.97
C GLY A 127 22.25 -14.26 15.65
N ARG A 128 21.69 -13.73 16.74
CA ARG A 128 22.36 -12.69 17.54
C ARG A 128 23.60 -13.17 18.26
N GLN A 129 23.62 -14.41 18.76
CA GLN A 129 24.85 -15.02 19.27
C GLN A 129 25.93 -15.14 18.19
N THR A 130 25.52 -15.43 16.95
CA THR A 130 26.43 -15.53 15.81
C THR A 130 26.98 -14.15 15.43
N GLU A 131 26.15 -13.13 15.44
CA GLU A 131 26.55 -11.75 15.20
C GLU A 131 27.52 -11.23 16.26
N VAL A 132 27.22 -11.45 17.56
CA VAL A 132 28.13 -11.07 18.65
C VAL A 132 29.46 -11.83 18.56
N ALA A 133 29.44 -13.13 18.21
CA ALA A 133 30.67 -13.89 17.98
C ALA A 133 31.50 -13.30 16.83
N LYS A 134 30.83 -12.88 15.76
CA LYS A 134 31.47 -12.23 14.62
C LYS A 134 32.07 -10.88 15.01
N ILE A 135 31.38 -10.04 15.78
CA ILE A 135 31.91 -8.75 16.25
C ILE A 135 33.16 -8.95 17.10
N ILE A 136 33.17 -9.93 18.01
CA ILE A 136 34.35 -10.26 18.83
C ILE A 136 35.51 -10.74 17.93
N SER A 137 35.22 -11.63 16.98
CA SER A 137 36.21 -12.16 16.03
C SER A 137 36.79 -11.06 15.14
N ASP A 138 35.94 -10.24 14.52
CA ASP A 138 36.35 -9.15 13.63
C ASP A 138 37.16 -8.11 14.41
N ALA A 139 36.77 -7.80 15.66
CA ALA A 139 37.52 -6.88 16.50
C ALA A 139 38.85 -7.44 17.02
N LEU A 140 38.96 -8.75 17.25
CA LEU A 140 40.22 -9.41 17.57
C LEU A 140 41.16 -9.43 16.35
N VAL A 141 40.63 -9.81 15.19
CA VAL A 141 41.36 -9.83 13.91
C VAL A 141 41.83 -8.42 13.55
N SER A 142 41.00 -7.40 13.80
CA SER A 142 41.36 -6.01 13.55
C SER A 142 42.19 -5.36 14.67
N GLY A 143 42.64 -6.11 15.67
CA GLY A 143 43.44 -5.60 16.80
C GLY A 143 42.71 -4.63 17.75
N ARG A 144 41.39 -4.46 17.61
CA ARG A 144 40.55 -3.59 18.45
C ARG A 144 40.22 -4.21 19.81
N LEU A 145 40.37 -5.53 19.94
CA LEU A 145 40.32 -6.28 21.20
C LEU A 145 41.63 -7.06 21.39
N THR A 146 42.13 -7.09 22.62
CA THR A 146 43.24 -8.01 22.96
C THR A 146 42.74 -9.45 23.03
N SER A 147 43.65 -10.43 22.89
CA SER A 147 43.31 -11.85 23.04
C SER A 147 42.66 -12.17 24.39
N GLN A 148 43.04 -11.45 25.45
CA GLN A 148 42.47 -11.61 26.78
C GLN A 148 41.04 -11.05 26.84
N GLU A 149 40.78 -9.87 26.28
CA GLU A 149 39.44 -9.26 26.26
C GLU A 149 38.47 -10.06 25.36
N ALA A 150 38.96 -10.52 24.21
CA ALA A 150 38.20 -11.42 23.35
C ALA A 150 37.90 -12.75 24.05
N ALA A 151 38.83 -13.30 24.84
CA ALA A 151 38.59 -14.47 25.67
C ALA A 151 37.55 -14.21 26.77
N ASP A 152 37.59 -13.05 27.42
CA ASP A 152 36.61 -12.66 28.45
C ASP A 152 35.20 -12.48 27.85
N PHE A 153 35.09 -11.86 26.67
CA PHE A 153 33.81 -11.72 25.96
C PHE A 153 33.28 -13.05 25.42
N ASN A 154 34.15 -13.91 24.87
CA ASN A 154 33.78 -15.25 24.45
C ASN A 154 33.35 -16.13 25.63
N THR A 155 33.92 -15.94 26.81
CA THR A 155 33.50 -16.62 28.04
C THR A 155 32.07 -16.20 28.43
N LYS A 156 31.75 -14.90 28.37
CA LYS A 156 30.39 -14.39 28.62
C LYS A 156 29.40 -14.88 27.56
N LEU A 157 29.79 -14.89 26.29
CA LEU A 157 28.97 -15.44 25.20
C LEU A 157 28.70 -16.94 25.38
N SER A 158 29.70 -17.70 25.82
CA SER A 158 29.59 -19.14 26.09
C SER A 158 28.66 -19.42 27.29
N ALA A 159 28.68 -18.56 28.32
CA ALA A 159 27.74 -18.64 29.43
C ALA A 159 26.29 -18.43 28.96
N ILE A 160 26.05 -17.46 28.06
CA ILE A 160 24.73 -17.21 27.46
C ILE A 160 24.29 -18.40 26.60
N LYS A 161 25.19 -19.00 25.79
CA LYS A 161 24.91 -20.22 25.02
C LYS A 161 24.57 -21.42 25.90
N SER A 162 25.25 -21.56 27.03
CA SER A 162 24.97 -22.62 28.01
C SER A 162 23.62 -22.40 28.71
N GLN A 163 23.30 -21.16 29.06
CA GLN A 163 21.99 -20.80 29.61
C GLN A 163 20.86 -21.04 28.60
N GLU A 164 21.07 -20.73 27.32
CA GLU A 164 20.12 -21.08 26.25
C GLU A 164 19.95 -22.59 26.13
N SER A 165 21.04 -23.37 26.14
CA SER A 165 20.97 -24.82 26.12
C SER A 165 20.20 -25.40 27.31
N THR A 166 20.24 -24.71 28.46
CA THR A 166 19.49 -25.10 29.67
C THR A 166 18.01 -24.73 29.55
N PHE A 167 17.69 -23.54 29.03
CA PHE A 167 16.31 -23.13 28.76
C PHE A 167 15.65 -23.96 27.66
N ARG A 168 16.43 -24.44 26.69
CA ARG A 168 15.96 -25.37 25.65
C ARG A 168 15.90 -26.84 26.10
N ALA A 169 16.12 -27.15 27.38
CA ALA A 169 16.14 -28.54 27.85
C ALA A 169 14.78 -29.25 27.70
N ASP A 170 13.68 -28.50 27.63
CA ASP A 170 12.33 -29.00 27.34
C ASP A 170 11.95 -28.94 25.85
N GLY A 171 12.88 -28.52 24.98
CA GLY A 171 12.72 -28.43 23.53
C GLY A 171 12.28 -27.08 22.98
N SER A 172 11.98 -26.06 23.82
CA SER A 172 11.58 -24.74 23.33
C SER A 172 11.96 -23.61 24.28
N LEU A 173 12.12 -22.38 23.79
CA LEU A 173 12.26 -21.20 24.66
C LEU A 173 10.89 -20.57 24.89
N SER A 174 10.49 -20.41 26.15
CA SER A 174 9.35 -19.58 26.50
C SER A 174 9.63 -18.10 26.19
N THR A 175 8.57 -17.29 26.11
CA THR A 175 8.68 -15.83 25.91
C THR A 175 9.55 -15.17 26.97
N THR A 176 9.49 -15.66 28.22
CA THR A 176 10.28 -15.13 29.34
C THR A 176 11.76 -15.49 29.22
N GLU A 177 12.07 -16.74 28.84
CA GLU A 177 13.44 -17.20 28.64
C GLU A 177 14.10 -16.53 27.43
N THR A 178 13.33 -16.36 26.35
CA THR A 178 13.76 -15.64 25.15
C THR A 178 14.12 -14.19 25.48
N LEU A 179 13.30 -13.52 26.29
CA LEU A 179 13.56 -12.15 26.74
C LEU A 179 14.82 -12.06 27.63
N GLN A 180 15.02 -13.03 28.53
CA GLN A 180 16.21 -13.10 29.38
C GLN A 180 17.49 -13.29 28.56
N LEU A 181 17.49 -14.18 27.57
CA LEU A 181 18.64 -14.40 26.69
C LEU A 181 18.92 -13.18 25.80
N SER A 182 17.88 -12.55 25.27
CA SER A 182 18.00 -11.30 24.49
C SER A 182 18.64 -10.19 25.33
N LEU A 183 18.20 -10.00 26.57
CA LEU A 183 18.74 -8.97 27.46
C LEU A 183 20.22 -9.22 27.80
N ALA A 184 20.59 -10.48 28.03
CA ALA A 184 21.99 -10.85 28.28
C ALA A 184 22.89 -10.58 27.06
N LEU A 185 22.39 -10.83 25.85
CA LEU A 185 23.10 -10.51 24.60
C LEU A 185 23.24 -9.01 24.37
N ASP A 186 22.20 -8.21 24.68
CA ASP A 186 22.28 -6.75 24.60
C ASP A 186 23.35 -6.20 25.56
N GLN A 187 23.37 -6.68 26.81
CA GLN A 187 24.37 -6.27 27.80
C GLN A 187 25.80 -6.63 27.36
N LEU A 188 25.99 -7.82 26.77
CA LEU A 188 27.27 -8.23 26.21
C LEU A 188 27.68 -7.33 25.04
N ASN A 189 26.77 -7.05 24.10
CA ASN A 189 27.04 -6.18 22.96
C ASN A 189 27.40 -4.76 23.40
N SER A 190 26.68 -4.17 24.36
CA SER A 190 27.02 -2.86 24.91
C SER A 190 28.39 -2.83 25.61
N ALA A 191 28.77 -3.91 26.30
CA ALA A 191 30.09 -4.02 26.91
C ALA A 191 31.21 -4.08 25.86
N ILE A 192 30.99 -4.83 24.77
CA ILE A 192 31.91 -4.89 23.62
C ILE A 192 32.03 -3.51 22.99
N GLU A 193 30.92 -2.85 22.65
CA GLU A 193 30.97 -1.51 22.06
C GLU A 193 31.65 -0.46 22.95
N SER A 194 31.50 -0.56 24.27
CA SER A 194 32.19 0.32 25.22
C SER A 194 33.71 0.12 25.18
N SER A 195 34.17 -1.13 25.14
CA SER A 195 35.59 -1.47 24.95
C SER A 195 36.11 -1.03 23.58
N LEU A 196 35.29 -1.14 22.53
CA LEU A 196 35.65 -0.72 21.17
C LEU A 196 35.66 0.82 20.98
N ARG A 197 34.89 1.56 21.79
CA ARG A 197 34.84 3.04 21.75
C ARG A 197 36.06 3.71 22.38
N THR A 198 36.89 2.97 23.12
CA THR A 198 37.96 3.54 23.96
C THR A 198 39.39 3.27 23.50
N ARG A 199 39.64 2.66 22.32
CA ARG A 199 41.01 2.32 21.88
C ARG A 199 41.37 2.56 20.40
N VAL A 200 42.63 2.95 20.24
CA VAL A 200 43.46 3.17 19.02
C VAL A 200 44.22 1.85 18.72
N ILE A 201 44.64 1.56 17.47
CA ILE A 201 44.95 0.21 16.92
C ILE A 201 46.40 0.04 16.41
N ALA A 202 47.11 -1.02 16.86
CA ALA A 202 48.43 -1.47 16.37
C ALA A 202 48.30 -2.58 15.31
N ASP A 203 49.16 -2.58 14.27
CA ASP A 203 49.16 -3.56 13.15
C ASP A 203 50.41 -4.48 13.15
N PRO A 204 50.26 -5.83 13.18
CA PRO A 204 51.34 -6.84 13.09
C PRO A 204 51.89 -7.20 11.68
N GLY A 205 51.38 -6.64 10.57
CA GLY A 205 51.66 -7.15 9.22
C GLY A 205 53.04 -6.84 8.59
N VAL A 206 53.69 -5.73 8.97
CA VAL A 206 54.94 -5.26 8.33
C VAL A 206 56.17 -6.00 8.86
N ASP A 207 56.23 -6.21 10.18
CA ASP A 207 57.34 -6.88 10.85
C ASP A 207 57.50 -8.34 10.34
N ALA A 208 56.39 -9.05 10.11
CA ALA A 208 56.41 -10.44 9.61
C ALA A 208 57.00 -10.57 8.18
N LYS A 209 56.76 -9.57 7.32
CA LYS A 209 57.23 -9.58 5.93
C LYS A 209 58.71 -9.21 5.82
N GLN A 210 59.24 -8.41 6.77
CA GLN A 210 60.68 -8.16 6.89
C GLN A 210 61.46 -9.43 7.27
N ASP A 211 60.92 -10.23 8.18
CA ASP A 211 61.53 -11.50 8.60
C ASP A 211 61.60 -12.53 7.46
N GLU A 212 60.56 -12.60 6.63
CA GLU A 212 60.54 -13.50 5.47
C GLU A 212 61.63 -13.14 4.44
N ILE A 213 61.72 -11.86 4.07
CA ILE A 213 62.73 -11.37 3.12
C ILE A 213 64.15 -11.59 3.67
N THR A 214 64.37 -11.39 4.97
CA THR A 214 65.65 -11.68 5.63
C THR A 214 66.08 -13.14 5.43
N LYS A 215 65.17 -14.09 5.69
CA LYS A 215 65.44 -15.53 5.52
C LYS A 215 65.76 -15.90 4.08
N ARG A 216 65.08 -15.27 3.11
CA ARG A 216 65.34 -15.51 1.67
C ARG A 216 66.73 -15.02 1.27
N ILE A 217 67.14 -13.82 1.71
CA ILE A 217 68.49 -13.30 1.44
C ILE A 217 69.57 -14.21 2.05
N ASP A 218 69.36 -14.69 3.27
CA ASP A 218 70.28 -15.62 3.94
C ASP A 218 70.37 -16.99 3.22
N THR A 219 69.24 -17.47 2.71
CA THR A 219 69.18 -18.72 1.92
C THR A 219 69.93 -18.57 0.59
N LEU A 220 69.78 -17.44 -0.10
CA LEU A 220 70.50 -17.17 -1.34
C LEU A 220 72.01 -16.99 -1.12
N LEU A 221 72.40 -16.37 0.00
CA LEU A 221 73.81 -16.20 0.37
C LEU A 221 74.45 -17.54 0.72
N SER A 222 73.77 -18.36 1.52
CA SER A 222 74.25 -19.69 1.93
C SER A 222 74.27 -20.70 0.78
N SER A 223 73.34 -20.59 -0.18
CA SER A 223 73.34 -21.39 -1.41
C SER A 223 74.33 -20.90 -2.49
N GLY A 224 75.01 -19.77 -2.25
CA GLY A 224 75.97 -19.18 -3.19
C GLY A 224 75.35 -18.54 -4.44
N LYS A 225 74.01 -18.41 -4.48
CA LYS A 225 73.28 -17.76 -5.59
C LYS A 225 73.48 -16.25 -5.63
N ILE A 226 73.83 -15.64 -4.49
CA ILE A 226 74.28 -14.25 -4.39
C ILE A 226 75.62 -14.15 -3.67
N THR A 227 76.42 -13.16 -4.05
CA THR A 227 77.68 -12.82 -3.36
C THR A 227 77.41 -12.15 -2.02
N SER A 228 78.40 -12.16 -1.12
CA SER A 228 78.34 -11.44 0.15
C SER A 228 78.08 -9.94 -0.04
N THR A 229 78.59 -9.35 -1.12
CA THR A 229 78.33 -7.95 -1.49
C THR A 229 76.88 -7.72 -1.90
N GLN A 230 76.30 -8.60 -2.72
CA GLN A 230 74.88 -8.50 -3.12
C GLN A 230 73.93 -8.73 -1.94
N ALA A 231 74.23 -9.68 -1.06
CA ALA A 231 73.47 -9.90 0.17
C ALA A 231 73.54 -8.69 1.10
N ALA A 232 74.72 -8.05 1.22
CA ALA A 232 74.87 -6.83 2.01
C ALA A 232 74.02 -5.67 1.45
N THR A 233 73.94 -5.51 0.13
CA THR A 233 73.09 -4.49 -0.51
C THR A 233 71.61 -4.72 -0.23
N LEU A 234 71.11 -5.96 -0.38
CA LEU A 234 69.70 -6.28 -0.13
C LEU A 234 69.32 -6.11 1.35
N LYS A 235 70.19 -6.52 2.27
CA LYS A 235 70.00 -6.30 3.71
C LYS A 235 70.03 -4.82 4.10
N GLN A 236 70.82 -4.00 3.39
CA GLN A 236 70.87 -2.56 3.61
C GLN A 236 69.54 -1.88 3.22
N GLU A 237 68.93 -2.28 2.10
CA GLU A 237 67.58 -1.79 1.73
C GLU A 237 66.52 -2.26 2.74
N LEU A 238 66.59 -3.51 3.21
CA LEU A 238 65.68 -3.99 4.26
C LEU A 238 65.81 -3.18 5.56
N ALA A 239 67.04 -2.90 6.00
CA ALA A 239 67.32 -2.10 7.18
C ALA A 239 66.83 -0.65 7.04
N ARG A 240 66.86 -0.10 5.82
CA ARG A 240 66.30 1.22 5.52
C ARG A 240 64.78 1.24 5.71
N ILE A 241 64.08 0.21 5.23
CA ILE A 241 62.62 0.08 5.41
C ILE A 241 62.28 -0.07 6.90
N ALA A 242 63.00 -0.92 7.64
CA ALA A 242 62.82 -1.09 9.08
C ALA A 242 63.09 0.22 9.87
N THR A 243 64.09 1.01 9.48
CA THR A 243 64.36 2.33 10.08
C THR A 243 63.22 3.30 9.83
N ARG A 244 62.63 3.26 8.64
CA ARG A 244 61.49 4.11 8.27
C ARG A 244 60.22 3.71 9.03
N GLU A 245 59.99 2.41 9.19
CA GLU A 245 58.94 1.88 10.05
C GLU A 245 59.11 2.35 11.50
N GLN A 246 60.32 2.26 12.06
CA GLN A 246 60.58 2.77 13.40
C GLN A 246 60.37 4.29 13.51
N ALA A 247 60.71 5.06 12.47
CA ALA A 247 60.47 6.50 12.43
C ALA A 247 58.97 6.83 12.43
N PHE A 248 58.15 6.08 11.68
CA PHE A 248 56.70 6.22 11.69
C PHE A 248 56.09 5.79 13.04
N LYS A 249 56.59 4.69 13.63
CA LYS A 249 56.21 4.26 14.99
C LYS A 249 56.57 5.32 16.05
N ALA A 250 57.68 6.06 15.87
CA ALA A 250 58.14 7.10 16.80
C ALA A 250 57.32 8.41 16.75
N SER A 251 56.59 8.69 15.66
CA SER A 251 55.78 9.91 15.51
C SER A 251 54.37 9.84 16.12
N GLY A 252 53.93 8.68 16.62
CA GLY A 252 52.55 8.54 17.14
C GLY A 252 52.14 7.17 17.67
N GLY A 253 53.06 6.21 17.81
CA GLY A 253 52.82 4.92 18.46
C GLY A 253 52.40 3.80 17.51
N GLU A 254 51.67 4.07 16.42
CA GLU A 254 51.19 3.06 15.44
C GLU A 254 51.18 3.62 14.00
N LEU A 255 51.39 2.74 13.01
CA LEU A 255 51.41 3.08 11.58
C LEU A 255 49.99 3.41 11.08
N THR A 256 49.83 4.54 10.39
CA THR A 256 48.58 4.85 9.65
C THR A 256 48.42 3.93 8.45
N SER A 257 47.19 3.77 7.92
CA SER A 257 46.93 2.94 6.74
C SER A 257 47.75 3.37 5.50
N GLU A 258 48.08 4.65 5.38
CA GLU A 258 48.94 5.18 4.32
C GLU A 258 50.42 4.81 4.53
N GLU A 259 50.90 4.84 5.78
CA GLU A 259 52.25 4.43 6.15
C GLU A 259 52.43 2.91 6.04
N THR A 260 51.44 2.12 6.46
CA THR A 260 51.42 0.65 6.29
C THR A 260 51.46 0.26 4.81
N LEU A 261 50.67 0.92 3.96
CA LEU A 261 50.68 0.68 2.52
C LEU A 261 52.02 1.05 1.88
N THR A 262 52.62 2.17 2.33
CA THR A 262 53.94 2.61 1.86
C THR A 262 55.03 1.59 2.19
N LEU A 263 55.07 1.08 3.42
CA LEU A 263 56.03 0.06 3.85
C LEU A 263 55.80 -1.28 3.14
N ALA A 264 54.54 -1.69 2.93
CA ALA A 264 54.20 -2.93 2.24
C ALA A 264 54.66 -2.95 0.77
N LEU A 265 54.58 -1.81 0.07
CA LEU A 265 55.04 -1.63 -1.30
C LEU A 265 56.57 -1.61 -1.40
N GLU A 266 57.26 -0.97 -0.44
CA GLU A 266 58.73 -0.99 -0.36
C GLU A 266 59.26 -2.41 -0.14
N LEU A 267 58.59 -3.20 0.72
CA LEU A 267 58.94 -4.62 0.96
C LEU A 267 58.67 -5.49 -0.28
N GLU A 268 57.59 -5.25 -1.02
CA GLU A 268 57.31 -6.00 -2.26
C GLU A 268 58.36 -5.74 -3.34
N ARG A 269 58.80 -4.47 -3.48
CA ARG A 269 59.89 -4.11 -4.41
C ARG A 269 61.20 -4.78 -4.04
N LEU A 270 61.53 -4.81 -2.75
CA LEU A 270 62.73 -5.51 -2.28
C LEU A 270 62.62 -7.02 -2.53
N ASN A 271 61.45 -7.61 -2.30
CA ASN A 271 61.19 -9.01 -2.59
C ASN A 271 61.38 -9.35 -4.08
N ALA A 272 60.88 -8.50 -4.98
CA ALA A 272 61.10 -8.64 -6.42
C ALA A 272 62.57 -8.48 -6.84
N GLN A 273 63.38 -7.72 -6.09
CA GLN A 273 64.83 -7.65 -6.32
C GLN A 273 65.52 -8.94 -5.88
N VAL A 274 65.07 -9.55 -4.78
CA VAL A 274 65.54 -10.87 -4.32
C VAL A 274 65.23 -11.95 -5.35
N ASP A 275 64.04 -11.93 -5.96
CA ASP A 275 63.60 -12.92 -6.97
C ASP A 275 64.50 -12.98 -8.22
N ARG A 276 65.16 -11.87 -8.58
CA ARG A 276 66.05 -11.81 -9.76
C ARG A 276 67.28 -12.70 -9.64
N TYR A 277 67.65 -13.10 -8.43
CA TYR A 277 68.83 -13.91 -8.17
C TYR A 277 68.52 -15.40 -8.01
N ASP A 278 67.27 -15.81 -8.26
CA ASP A 278 66.87 -17.23 -8.25
C ASP A 278 66.09 -17.63 -9.52
N PRO A 279 66.77 -17.84 -10.67
CA PRO A 279 66.10 -18.24 -11.90
C PRO A 279 66.22 -19.75 -12.14
N ILE A 280 65.09 -20.46 -11.93
CA ILE A 280 64.68 -21.76 -12.50
C ILE A 280 65.04 -23.05 -11.73
N GLN A 281 64.06 -23.58 -10.97
CA GLN A 281 63.39 -24.87 -11.23
C GLN A 281 61.94 -24.74 -10.72
N VAL A 282 60.97 -25.13 -11.57
CA VAL A 282 59.53 -25.00 -11.35
C VAL A 282 59.07 -25.81 -10.15
N SER A 283 58.59 -25.12 -9.10
CA SER A 283 57.49 -25.54 -8.21
C SER A 283 57.43 -24.62 -6.99
N THR A 284 56.23 -24.08 -6.76
CA THR A 284 55.65 -23.61 -5.48
C THR A 284 56.18 -22.31 -4.83
N GLN A 285 55.24 -21.39 -4.60
CA GLN A 285 55.27 -20.17 -3.76
C GLN A 285 55.71 -18.84 -4.40
N VAL A 286 54.95 -18.35 -5.39
CA VAL A 286 54.01 -17.20 -5.34
C VAL A 286 53.13 -17.34 -6.60
N LYS A 287 51.82 -17.61 -6.48
CA LYS A 287 50.98 -17.92 -7.66
C LYS A 287 50.76 -16.67 -8.52
N GLY A 288 51.38 -16.62 -9.70
CA GLY A 288 51.17 -15.57 -10.70
C GLY A 288 49.73 -15.56 -11.23
N ILE A 289 49.30 -14.43 -11.81
CA ILE A 289 47.96 -14.21 -12.40
C ILE A 289 47.55 -15.39 -13.30
N ASP A 290 48.44 -15.83 -14.19
CA ASP A 290 48.25 -16.99 -15.07
C ASP A 290 47.98 -18.31 -14.32
N THR A 291 48.59 -18.50 -13.15
CA THR A 291 48.38 -19.70 -12.31
C THR A 291 47.01 -19.66 -11.63
N ARG A 292 46.62 -18.49 -11.11
CA ARG A 292 45.31 -18.29 -10.48
C ARG A 292 44.18 -18.49 -11.48
N GLN A 293 44.36 -17.99 -12.69
CA GLN A 293 43.42 -18.22 -13.79
C GLN A 293 43.25 -19.71 -14.10
N LEU A 294 44.36 -20.46 -14.23
CA LEU A 294 44.29 -21.89 -14.51
C LEU A 294 43.61 -22.68 -13.37
N GLU A 295 43.86 -22.31 -12.11
CA GLU A 295 43.21 -22.92 -10.95
C GLU A 295 41.71 -22.68 -10.93
N ILE A 296 41.26 -21.43 -11.13
CA ILE A 296 39.84 -21.09 -11.19
C ILE A 296 39.14 -21.87 -12.30
N LYS A 297 39.75 -21.95 -13.49
CA LYS A 297 39.21 -22.71 -14.62
C LYS A 297 39.06 -24.19 -14.29
N ASN A 298 40.04 -24.78 -13.62
CA ASN A 298 40.00 -26.18 -13.19
C ASN A 298 38.95 -26.40 -12.09
N ILE A 299 38.80 -25.47 -11.13
CA ILE A 299 37.79 -25.57 -10.07
C ILE A 299 36.37 -25.48 -10.65
N ILE A 300 36.13 -24.61 -11.63
CA ILE A 300 34.83 -24.50 -12.33
C ILE A 300 34.54 -25.82 -13.08
N ALA A 301 35.50 -26.33 -13.85
CA ALA A 301 35.35 -27.58 -14.60
C ALA A 301 35.12 -28.79 -13.68
N GLU A 302 35.87 -28.88 -12.58
CA GLU A 302 35.71 -29.93 -11.57
C GLU A 302 34.38 -29.81 -10.82
N GLY A 303 33.93 -28.58 -10.51
CA GLY A 303 32.63 -28.30 -9.92
C GLY A 303 31.47 -28.75 -10.82
N GLN A 304 31.57 -28.51 -12.13
CA GLN A 304 30.60 -29.03 -13.11
C GLN A 304 30.66 -30.57 -13.19
N ARG A 305 31.85 -31.14 -13.29
CA ARG A 305 32.07 -32.59 -13.40
C ARG A 305 31.52 -33.35 -12.19
N THR A 306 31.68 -32.77 -11.00
CA THR A 306 31.21 -33.36 -9.74
C THR A 306 29.75 -33.02 -9.41
N GLY A 307 29.06 -32.23 -10.25
CA GLY A 307 27.69 -31.79 -10.01
C GLY A 307 27.53 -30.81 -8.85
N LYS A 308 28.64 -30.26 -8.34
CA LYS A 308 28.66 -29.23 -7.28
C LYS A 308 28.36 -27.83 -7.84
N LEU A 309 28.46 -27.65 -9.16
CA LEU A 309 28.03 -26.47 -9.90
C LEU A 309 27.03 -26.87 -10.99
N SER A 310 25.91 -26.16 -11.08
CA SER A 310 24.99 -26.31 -12.21
C SER A 310 25.60 -25.75 -13.51
N VAL A 311 25.04 -26.15 -14.66
CA VAL A 311 25.46 -25.62 -15.97
C VAL A 311 25.33 -24.09 -16.02
N ALA A 312 24.28 -23.53 -15.42
CA ALA A 312 24.06 -22.09 -15.34
C ALA A 312 25.10 -21.38 -14.46
N GLN A 313 25.35 -21.89 -13.24
CA GLN A 313 26.32 -21.31 -12.30
C GLN A 313 27.74 -21.32 -12.88
N ALA A 314 28.13 -22.42 -13.50
CA ALA A 314 29.43 -22.51 -14.13
C ALA A 314 29.55 -21.68 -15.42
N GLY A 315 28.44 -21.45 -16.14
CA GLY A 315 28.38 -20.49 -17.23
C GLY A 315 28.58 -19.04 -16.75
N GLU A 316 28.00 -18.66 -15.62
CA GLU A 316 28.22 -17.35 -14.99
C GLU A 316 29.68 -17.15 -14.56
N PHE A 317 30.30 -18.16 -13.93
CA PHE A 317 31.71 -18.09 -13.55
C PHE A 317 32.67 -18.09 -14.75
N ALA A 318 32.35 -18.83 -15.82
CA ALA A 318 33.12 -18.78 -17.06
C ALA A 318 33.06 -17.40 -17.73
N HIS A 319 31.89 -16.75 -17.72
CA HIS A 319 31.75 -15.39 -18.25
C HIS A 319 32.58 -14.37 -17.45
N GLU A 320 32.60 -14.46 -16.13
CA GLU A 320 33.42 -13.58 -15.29
C GLU A 320 34.92 -13.85 -15.48
N TYR A 321 35.31 -15.11 -15.68
CA TYR A 321 36.68 -15.49 -16.07
C TYR A 321 37.09 -14.84 -17.40
N ASP A 322 36.26 -14.97 -18.44
CA ASP A 322 36.53 -14.41 -19.77
C ASP A 322 36.63 -12.87 -19.73
N ARG A 323 35.82 -12.21 -18.88
CA ARG A 323 35.90 -10.76 -18.64
C ARG A 323 37.28 -10.36 -18.07
N ILE A 324 37.80 -11.12 -17.11
CA ILE A 324 39.09 -10.84 -16.47
C ILE A 324 40.24 -11.10 -17.46
N GLU A 325 40.16 -12.18 -18.26
CA GLU A 325 41.14 -12.48 -19.31
C GLU A 325 41.17 -11.38 -20.38
N ALA A 326 40.01 -10.88 -20.79
CA ALA A 326 39.92 -9.76 -21.73
C ALA A 326 40.53 -8.46 -21.15
N LEU A 327 40.31 -8.19 -19.86
CA LEU A 327 40.90 -7.05 -19.17
C LEU A 327 42.42 -7.14 -19.08
N GLU A 328 42.95 -8.33 -18.79
CA GLU A 328 44.39 -8.58 -18.80
C GLU A 328 45.00 -8.36 -20.18
N ALA A 329 44.36 -8.87 -21.23
CA ALA A 329 44.81 -8.66 -22.60
C ALA A 329 44.86 -7.18 -22.97
N MET A 330 43.94 -6.36 -22.45
CA MET A 330 43.95 -4.91 -22.61
C MET A 330 45.11 -4.23 -21.86
N TYR A 331 45.46 -4.69 -20.66
CA TYR A 331 46.59 -4.13 -19.90
C TYR A 331 47.96 -4.53 -20.47
N ARG A 332 48.05 -5.65 -21.18
CA ARG A 332 49.31 -6.12 -21.79
C ARG A 332 49.66 -5.48 -23.13
N VAL A 333 48.89 -4.51 -23.63
CA VAL A 333 49.10 -3.89 -24.95
C VAL A 333 50.48 -3.21 -25.08
N ASP A 334 51.05 -2.69 -23.99
CA ASP A 334 52.36 -2.02 -23.99
C ASP A 334 53.53 -2.94 -23.57
N GLY A 335 53.31 -4.26 -23.50
CA GLY A 335 54.36 -5.26 -23.26
C GLY A 335 54.69 -5.54 -21.78
N GLY A 336 53.94 -4.98 -20.83
CA GLY A 336 54.03 -5.26 -19.40
C GLY A 336 52.83 -4.71 -18.62
N LEU A 337 52.57 -5.25 -17.43
CA LEU A 337 51.52 -4.77 -16.52
C LEU A 337 52.11 -3.77 -15.52
N SER A 338 51.41 -2.66 -15.27
CA SER A 338 51.74 -1.72 -14.19
C SER A 338 51.30 -2.25 -12.81
N ASP A 339 51.91 -1.72 -11.75
CA ASP A 339 51.61 -2.10 -10.36
C ASP A 339 50.10 -1.99 -10.03
N SER A 340 49.39 -1.00 -10.57
CA SER A 340 47.94 -0.83 -10.38
C SER A 340 47.09 -1.83 -11.16
N GLU A 341 47.56 -2.27 -12.33
CA GLU A 341 46.85 -3.24 -13.18
C GLU A 341 46.97 -4.65 -12.60
N ILE A 342 48.16 -5.00 -12.08
CA ILE A 342 48.39 -6.24 -11.35
C ILE A 342 47.45 -6.34 -10.14
N LEU A 343 47.35 -5.27 -9.34
CA LEU A 343 46.45 -5.23 -8.17
C LEU A 343 44.98 -5.39 -8.55
N THR A 344 44.57 -4.82 -9.68
CA THR A 344 43.19 -4.95 -10.18
C THR A 344 42.88 -6.39 -10.60
N LEU A 345 43.77 -7.01 -11.39
CA LEU A 345 43.60 -8.39 -11.84
C LEU A 345 43.63 -9.40 -10.69
N VAL A 346 44.54 -9.21 -9.72
CA VAL A 346 44.65 -10.09 -8.53
C VAL A 346 43.38 -10.04 -7.70
N ARG A 347 42.85 -8.85 -7.44
CA ARG A 347 41.61 -8.67 -6.68
C ARG A 347 40.40 -9.30 -7.37
N ASP A 348 40.29 -9.10 -8.68
CA ASP A 348 39.16 -9.63 -9.45
C ASP A 348 39.23 -11.18 -9.53
N LEU A 349 40.42 -11.76 -9.65
CA LEU A 349 40.63 -13.22 -9.57
C LEU A 349 40.34 -13.79 -8.18
N ASP A 350 40.73 -13.12 -7.10
CA ASP A 350 40.42 -13.57 -5.72
C ASP A 350 38.92 -13.57 -5.45
N ASN A 351 38.22 -12.55 -5.92
CA ASN A 351 36.76 -12.49 -5.81
C ASN A 351 36.09 -13.61 -6.60
N LEU A 352 36.54 -13.88 -7.83
CA LEU A 352 36.01 -14.97 -8.64
C LEU A 352 36.26 -16.33 -7.99
N GLN A 353 37.49 -16.60 -7.55
CA GLN A 353 37.85 -17.86 -6.88
C GLN A 353 36.99 -18.09 -5.63
N LYS A 354 36.87 -17.07 -4.77
CA LYS A 354 36.05 -17.14 -3.57
C LYS A 354 34.59 -17.42 -3.87
N ASN A 355 34.01 -16.78 -4.88
CA ASN A 355 32.62 -17.01 -5.28
C ASN A 355 32.38 -18.44 -5.77
N VAL A 356 33.33 -18.99 -6.54
CA VAL A 356 33.28 -20.39 -7.00
C VAL A 356 33.38 -21.35 -5.80
N GLU A 357 34.36 -21.16 -4.92
CA GLU A 357 34.58 -22.00 -3.74
C GLU A 357 33.43 -21.93 -2.73
N ASP A 358 32.87 -20.74 -2.47
CA ASP A 358 31.71 -20.57 -1.60
C ASP A 358 30.49 -21.29 -2.17
N THR A 359 30.31 -21.28 -3.49
CA THR A 359 29.20 -21.98 -4.16
C THR A 359 29.38 -23.49 -4.07
N ILE A 360 30.60 -23.99 -4.31
CA ILE A 360 30.95 -25.41 -4.17
C ILE A 360 30.82 -25.88 -2.71
N THR A 361 31.24 -25.06 -1.75
CA THR A 361 31.21 -25.39 -0.32
C THR A 361 29.78 -25.40 0.21
N LYS A 362 28.93 -24.46 -0.24
CA LYS A 362 27.48 -24.49 0.01
C LYS A 362 26.80 -25.74 -0.58
N ALA A 363 27.37 -26.32 -1.65
CA ALA A 363 26.89 -27.57 -2.24
C ALA A 363 27.41 -28.85 -1.54
N GLY A 364 28.22 -28.73 -0.48
CA GLY A 364 28.90 -29.85 0.15
C GLY A 364 27.99 -30.81 0.94
N ALA A 365 27.45 -31.84 0.28
CA ALA A 365 27.20 -33.19 0.82
C ALA A 365 26.68 -34.24 -0.21
N THR A 366 26.32 -33.90 -1.45
CA THR A 366 25.62 -34.86 -2.35
C THR A 366 26.06 -34.77 -3.83
N ALA A 367 27.25 -35.25 -4.15
CA ALA A 367 27.60 -35.52 -5.56
C ALA A 367 26.93 -36.83 -6.00
N LEU A 368 25.75 -36.74 -6.61
CA LEU A 368 24.93 -37.87 -7.06
C LEU A 368 25.48 -38.46 -8.37
N SER A 369 25.57 -39.79 -8.49
CA SER A 369 25.90 -40.43 -9.78
C SER A 369 24.83 -40.14 -10.84
N LEU A 370 25.09 -40.40 -12.14
CA LEU A 370 24.06 -40.24 -13.20
C LEU A 370 22.78 -41.02 -12.86
N GLN A 371 22.95 -42.21 -12.26
CA GLN A 371 21.86 -43.03 -11.78
C GLN A 371 21.10 -42.35 -10.63
N ASP A 372 21.80 -41.84 -9.62
CA ASP A 372 21.15 -41.20 -8.48
C ASP A 372 20.47 -39.87 -8.87
N ARG A 373 21.02 -39.12 -9.85
CA ARG A 373 20.41 -37.90 -10.39
C ARG A 373 19.09 -38.22 -11.11
N ARG A 374 19.08 -39.30 -11.92
CA ARG A 374 17.86 -39.78 -12.58
C ARG A 374 16.83 -40.26 -11.57
N ASP A 375 17.23 -41.06 -10.59
CA ASP A 375 16.33 -41.64 -9.61
C ASP A 375 15.71 -40.55 -8.72
N LEU A 376 16.51 -39.54 -8.36
CA LEU A 376 16.02 -38.34 -7.68
C LEU A 376 15.00 -37.56 -8.53
N LEU A 377 15.30 -37.30 -9.80
CA LEU A 377 14.38 -36.58 -10.70
C LEU A 377 13.09 -37.38 -10.96
N ARG A 378 13.19 -38.69 -11.15
CA ARG A 378 12.04 -39.61 -11.28
C ARG A 378 11.15 -39.55 -10.05
N LYS A 379 11.75 -39.59 -8.86
CA LYS A 379 11.03 -39.45 -7.60
C LYS A 379 10.34 -38.09 -7.50
N LYS A 380 11.06 -36.98 -7.75
CA LYS A 380 10.49 -35.63 -7.76
C LYS A 380 9.29 -35.48 -8.69
N ILE A 381 9.37 -35.99 -9.92
CA ILE A 381 8.27 -35.91 -10.89
C ILE A 381 7.07 -36.76 -10.43
N THR A 382 7.32 -37.96 -9.91
CA THR A 382 6.26 -38.87 -9.42
C THR A 382 5.54 -38.30 -8.20
N ASP A 383 6.31 -37.74 -7.25
CA ASP A 383 5.79 -37.11 -6.05
C ASP A 383 4.94 -35.88 -6.43
N ALA A 384 5.45 -35.01 -7.30
CA ALA A 384 4.72 -33.83 -7.78
C ALA A 384 3.44 -34.20 -8.56
N LYS A 385 3.48 -35.27 -9.36
CA LYS A 385 2.30 -35.79 -10.07
C LYS A 385 1.25 -36.30 -9.09
N SER A 386 1.64 -37.13 -8.11
CA SER A 386 0.72 -37.65 -7.09
C SER A 386 0.16 -36.57 -6.14
N ALA A 387 0.90 -35.46 -6.02
CA ALA A 387 0.50 -34.27 -5.28
C ALA A 387 -0.40 -33.30 -6.08
N GLY A 388 -0.59 -33.51 -7.39
CA GLY A 388 -1.40 -32.62 -8.24
C GLY A 388 -0.74 -31.27 -8.55
N LEU A 389 0.60 -31.20 -8.47
CA LEU A 389 1.38 -29.96 -8.65
C LEU A 389 1.72 -29.62 -10.10
N LEU A 390 1.35 -30.49 -11.03
CA LEU A 390 1.66 -30.38 -12.46
C LEU A 390 0.34 -30.23 -13.23
N LYS A 391 0.15 -29.09 -13.91
CA LYS A 391 -1.03 -28.84 -14.77
C LYS A 391 -0.61 -28.56 -16.21
N PRO A 392 -1.33 -29.10 -17.22
CA PRO A 392 -2.38 -30.14 -17.10
C PRO A 392 -1.81 -31.48 -16.60
N ASP A 393 -2.68 -32.39 -16.12
CA ASP A 393 -2.30 -33.68 -15.49
C ASP A 393 -1.40 -34.56 -16.37
N THR A 394 -1.37 -34.30 -17.68
CA THR A 394 -0.54 -35.00 -18.68
C THR A 394 0.95 -34.65 -18.60
N VAL A 395 1.32 -33.49 -18.04
CA VAL A 395 2.71 -33.01 -18.01
C VAL A 395 3.63 -33.96 -17.24
N GLY A 396 3.13 -34.55 -16.14
CA GLY A 396 3.93 -35.51 -15.37
C GLY A 396 4.30 -36.75 -16.19
N ASP A 397 3.38 -37.23 -17.04
CA ASP A 397 3.63 -38.37 -17.93
C ASP A 397 4.61 -38.01 -19.06
N GLU A 398 4.51 -36.81 -19.60
CA GLU A 398 5.45 -36.31 -20.61
C GLU A 398 6.89 -36.20 -20.07
N LEU A 399 7.06 -35.67 -18.85
CA LEU A 399 8.37 -35.56 -18.19
C LEU A 399 8.98 -36.93 -17.88
N LEU A 400 8.18 -37.89 -17.41
CA LEU A 400 8.64 -39.27 -17.17
C LEU A 400 9.03 -39.98 -18.46
N ALA A 401 8.28 -39.77 -19.55
CA ALA A 401 8.60 -40.31 -20.87
C ALA A 401 9.91 -39.73 -21.42
N GLU A 402 10.16 -38.43 -21.20
CA GLU A 402 11.40 -37.78 -21.62
C GLU A 402 12.61 -38.27 -20.79
N LEU A 403 12.43 -38.49 -19.48
CA LEU A 403 13.46 -39.09 -18.62
C LEU A 403 13.82 -40.53 -19.05
N ALA A 404 12.82 -41.32 -19.47
CA ALA A 404 13.04 -42.67 -19.99
C ALA A 404 13.82 -42.69 -21.32
N ARG A 405 13.68 -41.65 -22.17
CA ARG A 405 14.50 -41.50 -23.38
C ARG A 405 15.97 -41.23 -23.04
N ILE A 406 16.23 -40.40 -22.03
CA ILE A 406 17.59 -40.11 -21.55
C ILE A 406 18.24 -41.39 -20.99
N GLU A 407 17.49 -42.19 -20.21
CA GLU A 407 17.96 -43.49 -19.70
C GLU A 407 18.26 -44.48 -20.84
N SER A 408 17.45 -44.48 -21.90
CA SER A 408 17.70 -45.31 -23.08
C SER A 408 18.97 -44.90 -23.83
N LYS A 409 19.25 -43.59 -23.92
CA LYS A 409 20.47 -43.03 -24.53
C LYS A 409 21.72 -43.40 -23.73
N GLU A 410 21.67 -43.34 -22.40
CA GLU A 410 22.75 -43.83 -21.54
C GLU A 410 23.00 -45.33 -21.71
N THR A 411 21.93 -46.12 -21.75
CA THR A 411 22.01 -47.57 -21.92
C THR A 411 22.63 -47.93 -23.27
N PHE A 412 22.32 -47.18 -24.33
CA PHE A 412 22.92 -47.34 -25.66
C PHE A 412 24.44 -47.10 -25.64
N TYR A 413 24.92 -45.99 -25.06
CA TYR A 413 26.36 -45.70 -24.97
C TYR A 413 27.12 -46.68 -24.07
N LYS A 414 26.46 -47.27 -23.07
CA LYS A 414 27.04 -48.37 -22.28
C LYS A 414 27.20 -49.66 -23.09
N LEU A 415 26.23 -49.97 -23.95
CA LEU A 415 26.19 -51.18 -24.75
C LEU A 415 27.17 -51.16 -25.93
N ASP A 416 27.38 -50.00 -26.56
CA ASP A 416 28.33 -49.85 -27.67
C ASP A 416 29.76 -49.51 -27.20
N GLY A 417 29.96 -49.29 -25.90
CA GLY A 417 31.25 -48.97 -25.28
C GLY A 417 31.73 -47.54 -25.53
N SER A 418 30.89 -46.66 -26.07
CA SER A 418 31.23 -45.26 -26.39
C SER A 418 31.04 -44.29 -25.22
N LEU A 419 30.48 -44.74 -24.08
CA LEU A 419 30.30 -43.90 -22.90
C LEU A 419 31.66 -43.43 -22.33
N ASN A 420 32.13 -42.27 -22.79
CA ASN A 420 33.31 -41.59 -22.27
C ASN A 420 32.87 -40.34 -21.48
N ASP A 421 33.84 -39.56 -21.01
CA ASP A 421 33.59 -38.38 -20.19
C ASP A 421 32.69 -37.35 -20.91
N THR A 422 32.76 -37.30 -22.24
CA THR A 422 31.95 -36.40 -23.08
C THR A 422 30.48 -36.81 -23.09
N GLU A 423 30.16 -38.08 -23.34
CA GLU A 423 28.77 -38.57 -23.35
C GLU A 423 28.20 -38.58 -21.93
N THR A 424 29.03 -38.81 -20.91
CA THR A 424 28.65 -38.69 -19.50
C THR A 424 28.19 -37.26 -19.17
N LEU A 425 28.92 -36.24 -19.66
CA LEU A 425 28.54 -34.82 -19.51
C LEU A 425 27.28 -34.47 -20.32
N ILE A 426 27.12 -35.02 -21.52
CA ILE A 426 25.92 -34.81 -22.34
C ILE A 426 24.68 -35.37 -21.62
N ILE A 427 24.76 -36.59 -21.06
CA ILE A 427 23.65 -37.20 -20.32
C ILE A 427 23.35 -36.40 -19.04
N ALA A 428 24.38 -35.97 -18.30
CA ALA A 428 24.21 -35.11 -17.14
C ALA A 428 23.46 -33.82 -17.49
N GLY A 429 23.86 -33.16 -18.59
CA GLY A 429 23.20 -31.94 -19.08
C GLY A 429 21.77 -32.17 -19.56
N ASP A 430 21.46 -33.33 -20.16
CA ASP A 430 20.11 -33.69 -20.56
C ASP A 430 19.20 -33.92 -19.32
N ILE A 431 19.73 -34.54 -18.25
CA ILE A 431 19.02 -34.70 -16.96
C ILE A 431 18.76 -33.34 -16.31
N ASP A 432 19.75 -32.44 -16.31
CA ASP A 432 19.62 -31.11 -15.73
C ASP A 432 18.60 -30.25 -16.48
N LYS A 433 18.64 -30.24 -17.82
CA LYS A 433 17.63 -29.55 -18.64
C LYS A 433 16.21 -30.05 -18.37
N LEU A 434 16.05 -31.36 -18.15
CA LEU A 434 14.76 -31.93 -17.83
C LEU A 434 14.32 -31.58 -16.40
N ASN A 435 15.25 -31.51 -15.45
CA ASN A 435 14.99 -31.00 -14.10
C ASN A 435 14.56 -29.52 -14.13
N ASP A 436 15.21 -28.69 -14.94
CA ASP A 436 14.83 -27.27 -15.09
C ASP A 436 13.42 -27.14 -15.71
N LYS A 437 13.13 -27.95 -16.74
CA LYS A 437 11.79 -28.03 -17.34
C LYS A 437 10.75 -28.47 -16.30
N PHE A 438 11.08 -29.45 -15.46
CA PHE A 438 10.22 -29.88 -14.36
C PHE A 438 9.98 -28.77 -13.34
N GLU A 439 11.02 -28.10 -12.84
CA GLU A 439 10.89 -27.03 -11.86
C GLU A 439 10.12 -25.82 -12.42
N ALA A 440 10.29 -25.50 -13.70
CA ALA A 440 9.53 -24.46 -14.39
C ALA A 440 8.03 -24.78 -14.51
N THR A 441 7.65 -26.06 -14.45
CA THR A 441 6.25 -26.49 -14.63
C THR A 441 5.51 -26.75 -13.30
N LYS A 442 6.21 -26.73 -12.17
CA LYS A 442 5.60 -26.83 -10.83
C LYS A 442 4.74 -25.60 -10.54
N GLN A 443 3.48 -25.81 -10.16
CA GLN A 443 2.71 -24.76 -9.51
C GLN A 443 3.34 -24.40 -8.16
N LYS A 444 3.45 -23.09 -7.89
CA LYS A 444 3.90 -22.60 -6.59
C LYS A 444 2.86 -22.97 -5.54
N LEU A 445 3.21 -23.91 -4.65
CA LEU A 445 2.37 -24.28 -3.52
C LEU A 445 2.11 -23.03 -2.66
N PRO A 446 0.85 -22.72 -2.31
CA PRO A 446 0.58 -21.70 -1.31
C PRO A 446 1.22 -22.14 0.01
N SER A 447 1.78 -21.18 0.76
CA SER A 447 2.36 -21.51 2.05
C SER A 447 1.26 -22.00 3.00
N VAL A 448 1.60 -22.94 3.88
CA VAL A 448 0.67 -23.46 4.90
C VAL A 448 0.11 -22.32 5.76
N SER A 449 0.96 -21.33 6.07
CA SER A 449 0.57 -20.12 6.79
C SER A 449 -0.47 -19.31 6.03
N ASP A 450 -0.29 -19.07 4.72
CA ASP A 450 -1.24 -18.30 3.91
C ASP A 450 -2.59 -19.02 3.83
N ARG A 451 -2.57 -20.36 3.71
CA ARG A 451 -3.78 -21.19 3.67
C ARG A 451 -4.55 -21.12 4.98
N LYS A 452 -3.83 -21.21 6.11
CA LYS A 452 -4.39 -21.03 7.45
C LYS A 452 -5.01 -19.64 7.61
N THR A 453 -4.27 -18.57 7.27
CA THR A 453 -4.77 -17.20 7.38
C THR A 453 -6.01 -16.97 6.51
N ALA A 454 -6.03 -17.49 5.29
CA ALA A 454 -7.19 -17.39 4.41
C ALA A 454 -8.42 -18.11 5.00
N LEU A 455 -8.23 -19.31 5.55
CA LEU A 455 -9.30 -20.09 6.17
C LEU A 455 -9.82 -19.44 7.46
N GLU A 456 -8.94 -18.91 8.31
CA GLU A 456 -9.30 -18.16 9.51
C GLU A 456 -10.05 -16.87 9.16
N ALA A 457 -9.64 -16.16 8.11
CA ALA A 457 -10.36 -14.99 7.61
C ALA A 457 -11.77 -15.34 7.13
N LYS A 458 -11.92 -16.46 6.39
CA LYS A 458 -13.22 -16.98 5.92
C LYS A 458 -14.12 -17.36 7.10
N LEU A 459 -13.57 -18.06 8.09
CA LEU A 459 -14.27 -18.45 9.32
C LEU A 459 -14.73 -17.24 10.14
N ASN A 460 -13.84 -16.27 10.37
CA ASN A 460 -14.17 -15.06 11.13
C ASN A 460 -15.15 -14.17 10.37
N GLY A 461 -15.05 -14.10 9.05
CA GLY A 461 -16.03 -13.43 8.18
C GLY A 461 -17.42 -14.03 8.34
N ALA A 462 -17.52 -15.36 8.29
CA ALA A 462 -18.78 -16.09 8.48
C ALA A 462 -19.38 -15.96 9.89
N LEU A 463 -18.54 -15.89 10.93
CA LEU A 463 -18.98 -15.66 12.31
C LEU A 463 -19.47 -14.21 12.48
N ALA A 464 -18.72 -13.24 11.98
CA ALA A 464 -19.07 -11.82 12.06
C ALA A 464 -20.33 -11.48 11.26
N SER A 465 -20.56 -12.21 10.17
CA SER A 465 -21.76 -12.08 9.34
C SER A 465 -22.99 -12.80 9.90
N GLY A 466 -22.81 -13.66 10.91
CA GLY A 466 -23.88 -14.47 11.51
C GLY A 466 -24.30 -15.68 10.67
N ARG A 467 -23.61 -15.99 9.56
CA ARG A 467 -23.88 -17.19 8.72
C ARG A 467 -23.44 -18.50 9.37
N LEU A 468 -22.59 -18.43 10.38
CA LEU A 468 -22.10 -19.59 11.11
C LEU A 468 -22.38 -19.42 12.60
N GLU A 469 -23.07 -20.41 13.20
CA GLU A 469 -23.29 -20.43 14.64
C GLU A 469 -21.97 -20.54 15.40
N SER A 470 -21.88 -19.89 16.57
CA SER A 470 -20.66 -19.91 17.40
C SER A 470 -20.17 -21.33 17.70
N LYS A 471 -21.10 -22.28 17.92
CA LYS A 471 -20.76 -23.67 18.19
C LYS A 471 -20.11 -24.36 16.98
N ALA A 472 -20.65 -24.15 15.79
CA ALA A 472 -20.09 -24.71 14.55
C ALA A 472 -18.74 -24.06 14.21
N ALA A 473 -18.58 -22.76 14.49
CA ALA A 473 -17.31 -22.07 14.35
C ALA A 473 -16.25 -22.61 15.32
N ASP A 474 -16.61 -22.93 16.56
CA ASP A 474 -15.71 -23.54 17.52
C ASP A 474 -15.26 -24.93 17.09
N ASP A 475 -16.12 -25.72 16.44
CA ASP A 475 -15.74 -27.03 15.89
C ASP A 475 -14.77 -26.91 14.71
N ILE A 476 -14.95 -25.93 13.81
CA ILE A 476 -13.98 -25.62 12.76
C ILE A 476 -12.65 -25.11 13.34
N ARG A 477 -12.68 -24.28 14.39
CA ARG A 477 -11.46 -23.82 15.09
C ARG A 477 -10.68 -24.98 15.70
N LYS A 478 -11.35 -25.98 16.25
CA LYS A 478 -10.69 -27.20 16.76
C LYS A 478 -9.99 -27.98 15.65
N GLU A 479 -10.59 -28.06 14.46
CA GLU A 479 -9.94 -28.71 13.32
C GLU A 479 -8.73 -27.91 12.81
N ILE A 480 -8.83 -26.59 12.71
CA ILE A 480 -7.69 -25.71 12.38
C ILE A 480 -6.57 -25.83 13.43
N ALA A 481 -6.92 -25.91 14.70
CA ALA A 481 -5.97 -26.11 15.80
C ALA A 481 -5.32 -27.50 15.74
N ARG A 482 -6.08 -28.55 15.41
CA ARG A 482 -5.54 -29.91 15.17
C ARG A 482 -4.53 -29.90 14.03
N ILE A 483 -4.82 -29.22 12.92
CA ILE A 483 -3.89 -29.13 11.78
C ILE A 483 -2.68 -28.28 12.15
N SER A 484 -2.86 -27.19 12.91
CA SER A 484 -1.73 -26.38 13.41
C SER A 484 -0.82 -27.20 14.35
N PHE A 485 -1.40 -28.11 15.13
CA PHE A 485 -0.65 -29.05 15.95
C PHE A 485 0.09 -30.08 15.09
N LEU A 486 -0.55 -30.62 14.04
CA LEU A 486 0.08 -31.47 13.04
C LEU A 486 1.26 -30.75 12.36
N GLU A 487 1.08 -29.48 12.00
CA GLU A 487 2.11 -28.60 11.43
C GLU A 487 3.30 -28.46 12.39
N SER A 488 3.04 -28.24 13.69
CA SER A 488 4.10 -28.20 14.70
C SER A 488 4.81 -29.54 14.89
N THR A 489 4.11 -30.65 14.63
CA THR A 489 4.68 -32.01 14.70
C THR A 489 5.58 -32.28 13.49
N PHE A 490 5.19 -31.82 12.29
CA PHE A 490 5.98 -31.94 11.07
C PHE A 490 7.21 -31.01 11.07
N LYS A 491 7.12 -29.81 11.64
CA LYS A 491 8.26 -28.88 11.75
C LYS A 491 9.46 -29.44 12.53
N GLY A 492 9.28 -30.48 13.33
CA GLY A 492 10.38 -31.15 14.02
C GLY A 492 11.27 -30.20 14.83
N ASN A 493 12.56 -30.53 14.93
CA ASN A 493 13.59 -29.73 15.63
C ASN A 493 14.29 -28.72 14.71
N ASP A 494 14.10 -28.88 13.40
CA ASP A 494 14.73 -28.19 12.29
C ASP A 494 13.88 -27.01 11.78
N GLY A 495 12.64 -26.87 12.27
CA GLY A 495 11.77 -25.72 12.06
C GLY A 495 11.21 -25.60 10.64
N ASN A 496 11.57 -26.52 9.76
CA ASN A 496 11.17 -26.54 8.36
C ASN A 496 10.17 -27.68 8.12
N ILE A 497 9.23 -27.42 7.21
CA ILE A 497 8.28 -28.41 6.72
C ILE A 497 8.77 -28.81 5.33
N ASP A 498 8.91 -30.10 5.08
CA ASP A 498 9.29 -30.56 3.75
C ASP A 498 8.13 -30.40 2.74
N GLN A 499 8.42 -30.63 1.46
CA GLN A 499 7.44 -30.43 0.40
C GLN A 499 6.26 -31.41 0.47
N ASN A 500 6.47 -32.64 0.96
CA ASN A 500 5.42 -33.65 1.10
C ASN A 500 4.52 -33.36 2.31
N GLU A 501 5.10 -32.91 3.41
CA GLU A 501 4.39 -32.45 4.60
C GLU A 501 3.57 -31.19 4.31
N THR A 502 4.12 -30.26 3.50
CA THR A 502 3.39 -29.08 3.01
C THR A 502 2.15 -29.47 2.20
N VAL A 503 2.28 -30.47 1.32
CA VAL A 503 1.15 -31.01 0.54
C VAL A 503 0.11 -31.67 1.45
N ALA A 504 0.56 -32.47 2.44
CA ALA A 504 -0.34 -33.14 3.39
C ALA A 504 -1.14 -32.13 4.23
N LEU A 505 -0.47 -31.09 4.75
CA LEU A 505 -1.11 -30.03 5.52
C LEU A 505 -2.11 -29.23 4.67
N ASN A 506 -1.75 -28.88 3.44
CA ASN A 506 -2.66 -28.19 2.53
C ASN A 506 -3.92 -29.02 2.22
N ARG A 507 -3.79 -30.36 2.06
CA ARG A 507 -4.95 -31.25 1.90
C ARG A 507 -5.86 -31.27 3.14
N GLU A 508 -5.30 -31.29 4.34
CA GLU A 508 -6.11 -31.20 5.57
C GLU A 508 -6.84 -29.86 5.64
N TYR A 509 -6.17 -28.74 5.31
CA TYR A 509 -6.79 -27.42 5.23
C TYR A 509 -7.90 -27.34 4.18
N ASP A 510 -7.73 -27.96 3.02
CA ASP A 510 -8.76 -28.05 1.99
C ASP A 510 -9.99 -28.85 2.46
N GLY A 511 -9.75 -29.91 3.26
CA GLY A 511 -10.82 -30.67 3.91
C GLY A 511 -11.64 -29.82 4.88
N VAL A 512 -10.98 -29.02 5.72
CA VAL A 512 -11.65 -28.09 6.65
C VAL A 512 -12.36 -26.97 5.89
N GLU A 513 -11.74 -26.44 4.83
CA GLU A 513 -12.37 -25.44 3.98
C GLU A 513 -13.65 -25.98 3.33
N SER A 514 -13.64 -27.24 2.89
CA SER A 514 -14.81 -27.90 2.32
C SER A 514 -15.94 -28.06 3.35
N LYS A 515 -15.60 -28.46 4.59
CA LYS A 515 -16.57 -28.54 5.70
C LYS A 515 -17.15 -27.17 6.05
N LEU A 516 -16.30 -26.15 6.17
CA LEU A 516 -16.74 -24.77 6.42
C LEU A 516 -17.70 -24.33 5.30
N THR A 517 -17.34 -24.58 4.05
CA THR A 517 -18.18 -24.21 2.89
C THR A 517 -19.53 -24.92 2.91
N ALA A 518 -19.58 -26.19 3.31
CA ALA A 518 -20.83 -26.96 3.44
C ALA A 518 -21.74 -26.46 4.59
N LEU A 519 -21.15 -25.88 5.64
CA LEU A 519 -21.89 -25.30 6.77
C LEU A 519 -22.46 -23.91 6.46
N LEU A 520 -21.92 -23.21 5.45
CA LEU A 520 -22.34 -21.85 5.14
C LEU A 520 -23.55 -21.85 4.20
N PRO A 521 -24.67 -21.21 4.58
CA PRO A 521 -25.86 -21.13 3.72
C PRO A 521 -25.54 -20.33 2.45
N VAL A 522 -25.98 -20.76 1.28
CA VAL A 522 -25.67 -20.11 -0.01
C VAL A 522 -25.93 -18.60 0.05
N LEU A 523 -24.96 -17.80 -0.41
CA LEU A 523 -25.11 -16.35 -0.40
C LEU A 523 -26.20 -15.88 -1.37
N PRO A 524 -26.96 -14.84 -1.01
CA PRO A 524 -27.92 -14.22 -1.92
C PRO A 524 -27.23 -13.72 -3.19
N ASP A 525 -27.86 -13.97 -4.33
CA ASP A 525 -27.43 -13.43 -5.62
C ASP A 525 -27.93 -11.99 -5.76
N ILE A 526 -27.04 -11.04 -5.50
CA ILE A 526 -27.38 -9.61 -5.43
C ILE A 526 -27.85 -9.08 -6.78
N ASP A 527 -27.19 -9.49 -7.87
CA ASP A 527 -27.54 -9.08 -9.23
C ASP A 527 -28.96 -9.54 -9.56
N LYS A 528 -29.27 -10.81 -9.25
CA LYS A 528 -30.62 -11.37 -9.45
C LYS A 528 -31.69 -10.68 -8.60
N ILE A 529 -31.40 -10.39 -7.32
CA ILE A 529 -32.34 -9.72 -6.42
C ILE A 529 -32.61 -8.29 -6.88
N GLN A 530 -31.58 -7.59 -7.35
CA GLN A 530 -31.71 -6.27 -7.93
C GLN A 530 -32.58 -6.28 -9.19
N ASP A 531 -32.34 -7.22 -10.11
CA ASP A 531 -33.17 -7.39 -11.31
C ASP A 531 -34.63 -7.65 -10.95
N GLU A 532 -34.90 -8.52 -9.98
CA GLU A 532 -36.25 -8.81 -9.51
C GLU A 532 -36.94 -7.58 -8.90
N ILE A 533 -36.23 -6.78 -8.09
CA ILE A 533 -36.77 -5.56 -7.49
C ILE A 533 -37.03 -4.50 -8.56
N ASN A 534 -36.09 -4.26 -9.47
CA ASN A 534 -36.26 -3.27 -10.53
C ASN A 534 -37.44 -3.65 -11.44
N LYS A 535 -37.56 -4.94 -11.78
CA LYS A 535 -38.71 -5.47 -12.51
C LYS A 535 -40.03 -5.23 -11.77
N LYS A 536 -40.09 -5.50 -10.45
CA LYS A 536 -41.30 -5.22 -9.64
C LYS A 536 -41.66 -3.72 -9.62
N ILE A 537 -40.66 -2.84 -9.53
CA ILE A 537 -40.87 -1.38 -9.55
C ILE A 537 -41.44 -0.96 -10.91
N GLU A 538 -40.84 -1.42 -12.01
CA GLU A 538 -41.25 -1.11 -13.38
C GLU A 538 -42.65 -1.65 -13.69
N GLU A 539 -42.93 -2.91 -13.33
CA GLU A 539 -44.25 -3.50 -13.47
C GLU A 539 -45.31 -2.81 -12.61
N GLY A 540 -44.97 -2.43 -11.37
CA GLY A 540 -45.88 -1.72 -10.49
C GLY A 540 -46.18 -0.30 -10.98
N ALA A 541 -45.19 0.38 -11.56
CA ALA A 541 -45.37 1.66 -12.21
C ALA A 541 -46.24 1.53 -13.48
N ALA A 542 -45.98 0.52 -14.32
CA ALA A 542 -46.75 0.27 -15.53
C ALA A 542 -48.21 -0.14 -15.25
N LYS A 543 -48.43 -0.92 -14.19
CA LYS A 543 -49.77 -1.32 -13.72
C LYS A 543 -50.49 -0.23 -12.93
N GLY A 544 -49.83 0.90 -12.66
CA GLY A 544 -50.38 2.01 -11.87
C GLY A 544 -50.58 1.72 -10.38
N THR A 545 -50.09 0.58 -9.88
CA THR A 545 -50.13 0.23 -8.45
C THR A 545 -49.09 0.99 -7.65
N ILE A 546 -47.99 1.40 -8.28
CA ILE A 546 -46.96 2.28 -7.70
C ILE A 546 -47.02 3.63 -8.42
N SER A 547 -47.32 4.71 -7.69
CA SER A 547 -47.34 6.06 -8.28
C SER A 547 -45.97 6.46 -8.85
N SER A 548 -45.93 7.27 -9.90
CA SER A 548 -44.67 7.68 -10.55
C SER A 548 -43.68 8.36 -9.58
N ALA A 549 -44.17 9.15 -8.62
CA ALA A 549 -43.33 9.76 -7.59
C ALA A 549 -42.70 8.70 -6.67
N LYS A 550 -43.48 7.67 -6.30
CA LYS A 550 -42.99 6.59 -5.46
C LYS A 550 -42.07 5.64 -6.22
N ALA A 551 -42.34 5.37 -7.49
CA ALA A 551 -41.46 4.61 -8.37
C ALA A 551 -40.10 5.32 -8.52
N MET A 552 -40.09 6.65 -8.68
CA MET A 552 -38.86 7.44 -8.74
C MET A 552 -38.09 7.43 -7.41
N GLU A 553 -38.78 7.50 -6.27
CA GLU A 553 -38.17 7.36 -4.94
C GLU A 553 -37.53 5.97 -4.75
N LEU A 554 -38.26 4.90 -5.09
CA LEU A 554 -37.78 3.52 -5.00
C LEU A 554 -36.62 3.25 -5.96
N LYS A 555 -36.65 3.81 -7.16
CA LYS A 555 -35.56 3.73 -8.14
C LYS A 555 -34.32 4.52 -7.67
N GLY A 556 -34.52 5.66 -7.02
CA GLY A 556 -33.42 6.40 -6.40
C GLY A 556 -32.75 5.62 -5.25
N GLU A 557 -33.55 4.90 -4.46
CA GLU A 557 -33.04 4.02 -3.40
C GLU A 557 -32.32 2.80 -3.98
N TYR A 558 -32.86 2.19 -5.03
CA TYR A 558 -32.20 1.13 -5.82
C TYR A 558 -30.83 1.58 -6.34
N GLU A 559 -30.77 2.74 -7.00
CA GLU A 559 -29.53 3.30 -7.53
C GLU A 559 -28.54 3.70 -6.41
N ARG A 560 -29.03 4.04 -5.21
CA ARG A 560 -28.17 4.26 -4.04
C ARG A 560 -27.49 2.97 -3.61
N ILE A 561 -28.25 1.87 -3.55
CA ILE A 561 -27.73 0.55 -3.19
C ILE A 561 -26.72 0.08 -4.26
N ALA A 562 -27.04 0.25 -5.54
CA ALA A 562 -26.12 -0.08 -6.65
C ALA A 562 -24.79 0.70 -6.58
N ARG A 563 -24.81 1.98 -6.20
CA ARG A 563 -23.56 2.76 -5.99
C ARG A 563 -22.75 2.29 -4.78
N ILE A 564 -23.41 1.82 -3.73
CA ILE A 564 -22.73 1.24 -2.55
C ILE A 564 -22.08 -0.08 -2.96
N GLU A 565 -22.77 -0.87 -3.76
CA GLU A 565 -22.24 -2.10 -4.33
C GLU A 565 -21.03 -1.85 -5.23
N ASP A 566 -21.09 -0.88 -6.15
CA ASP A 566 -19.93 -0.48 -6.97
C ASP A 566 -18.73 -0.06 -6.12
N ALA A 567 -18.96 0.54 -4.95
CA ALA A 567 -17.91 0.90 -4.00
C ALA A 567 -17.36 -0.30 -3.21
N PHE A 568 -18.14 -1.38 -3.07
CA PHE A 568 -17.73 -2.63 -2.44
C PHE A 568 -17.02 -3.58 -3.41
N ARG A 569 -17.45 -3.60 -4.69
CA ARG A 569 -16.85 -4.48 -5.70
C ARG A 569 -15.36 -4.19 -5.86
N LYS A 570 -14.54 -5.22 -5.70
CA LYS A 570 -13.09 -5.17 -5.90
C LYS A 570 -12.73 -5.09 -7.38
N THR A 571 -11.45 -4.91 -7.68
CA THR A 571 -10.93 -4.83 -9.06
C THR A 571 -11.24 -6.08 -9.90
N ASP A 572 -11.46 -7.23 -9.27
CA ASP A 572 -11.88 -8.49 -9.89
C ASP A 572 -13.41 -8.66 -9.96
N ASN A 573 -14.15 -7.58 -9.69
CA ASN A 573 -15.62 -7.52 -9.62
C ASN A 573 -16.25 -8.39 -8.52
N SER A 574 -15.47 -8.87 -7.55
CA SER A 574 -15.96 -9.69 -6.43
C SER A 574 -16.45 -8.84 -5.25
N LEU A 575 -17.45 -9.36 -4.54
CA LEU A 575 -17.93 -8.84 -3.25
C LEU A 575 -17.47 -9.78 -2.13
N VAL A 576 -17.08 -9.23 -0.98
CA VAL A 576 -16.86 -10.05 0.21
C VAL A 576 -18.16 -10.33 0.94
N GLU A 577 -18.16 -11.39 1.74
CA GLU A 577 -19.35 -11.99 2.33
C GLU A 577 -20.24 -11.01 3.13
N TRP A 578 -19.66 -10.14 3.95
CA TRP A 578 -20.43 -9.18 4.75
C TRP A 578 -21.03 -8.07 3.88
N GLU A 579 -20.41 -7.73 2.75
CA GLU A 579 -20.93 -6.74 1.79
C GLU A 579 -22.17 -7.29 1.11
N VAL A 580 -22.14 -8.55 0.68
CA VAL A 580 -23.31 -9.25 0.11
C VAL A 580 -24.48 -9.23 1.08
N LEU A 581 -24.26 -9.52 2.36
CA LEU A 581 -25.35 -9.54 3.35
C LEU A 581 -25.85 -8.13 3.71
N ALA A 582 -24.97 -7.14 3.76
CA ALA A 582 -25.36 -5.74 3.98
C ALA A 582 -26.23 -5.24 2.82
N LEU A 583 -25.83 -5.52 1.58
CA LEU A 583 -26.60 -5.21 0.37
C LEU A 583 -27.93 -5.98 0.37
N ASN A 584 -27.93 -7.28 0.69
CA ASN A 584 -29.15 -8.08 0.74
C ASN A 584 -30.17 -7.52 1.74
N ARG A 585 -29.74 -7.10 2.94
CA ARG A 585 -30.65 -6.49 3.93
C ARG A 585 -31.29 -5.19 3.42
N ASP A 586 -30.50 -4.35 2.77
CA ASP A 586 -30.99 -3.09 2.21
C ASP A 586 -31.94 -3.35 1.02
N LEU A 587 -31.63 -4.35 0.19
CA LEU A 587 -32.49 -4.83 -0.90
C LEU A 587 -33.77 -5.49 -0.40
N GLU A 588 -33.75 -6.27 0.69
CA GLU A 588 -34.94 -6.84 1.32
C GLU A 588 -35.86 -5.76 1.86
N LYS A 589 -35.30 -4.71 2.45
CA LYS A 589 -36.06 -3.53 2.89
C LYS A 589 -36.70 -2.81 1.72
N LEU A 590 -35.96 -2.62 0.62
CA LEU A 590 -36.48 -2.04 -0.60
C LEU A 590 -37.58 -2.91 -1.23
N SER A 591 -37.34 -4.21 -1.37
CA SER A 591 -38.30 -5.20 -1.86
C SER A 591 -39.59 -5.21 -1.03
N SER A 592 -39.47 -5.16 0.30
CA SER A 592 -40.63 -5.06 1.21
C SER A 592 -41.43 -3.77 1.00
N GLN A 593 -40.75 -2.64 0.74
CA GLN A 593 -41.43 -1.40 0.41
C GLN A 593 -42.17 -1.50 -0.93
N VAL A 594 -41.56 -2.11 -1.94
CA VAL A 594 -42.18 -2.36 -3.24
C VAL A 594 -43.41 -3.27 -3.10
N ASP A 595 -43.30 -4.35 -2.34
CA ASP A 595 -44.39 -5.32 -2.13
C ASP A 595 -45.56 -4.73 -1.30
N SER A 596 -45.26 -3.87 -0.32
CA SER A 596 -46.28 -3.16 0.47
C SER A 596 -47.14 -2.20 -0.37
N LEU A 597 -46.59 -1.71 -1.48
CA LEU A 597 -47.26 -0.82 -2.42
C LEU A 597 -48.01 -1.61 -3.51
N GLY A 598 -47.53 -2.80 -3.87
CA GLY A 598 -48.24 -3.71 -4.78
C GLY A 598 -49.53 -4.28 -4.19
N THR A 599 -49.68 -4.29 -2.86
CA THR A 599 -50.83 -4.85 -2.13
C THR A 599 -51.88 -3.81 -1.71
N THR A 600 -51.64 -2.51 -1.89
CA THR A 600 -52.60 -1.44 -1.56
C THR A 600 -53.31 -0.89 -2.80
N GLN A 601 -54.34 -1.62 -3.24
CA GLN A 601 -55.44 -1.06 -4.02
C GLN A 601 -56.77 -1.46 -3.37
N ASN A 602 -57.27 -0.60 -2.48
CA ASN A 602 -58.69 -0.29 -2.43
C ASN A 602 -58.93 0.99 -1.62
N SER A 603 -58.69 2.13 -2.26
CA SER A 603 -59.67 3.23 -2.27
C SER A 603 -59.17 4.35 -3.18
N SER A 604 -60.11 4.83 -4.01
CA SER A 604 -60.08 6.04 -4.83
C SER A 604 -59.20 6.04 -6.08
N HIS A 605 -59.89 5.83 -7.20
CA HIS A 605 -59.56 6.38 -8.52
C HIS A 605 -59.10 7.85 -8.40
N ALA A 606 -57.92 8.16 -8.95
CA ALA A 606 -57.56 9.51 -9.36
C ALA A 606 -57.08 9.44 -10.81
N SER A 607 -57.99 9.77 -11.73
CA SER A 607 -57.76 9.86 -13.17
C SER A 607 -56.60 10.83 -13.48
N GLU A 608 -55.73 10.45 -14.42
CA GLU A 608 -54.84 11.40 -15.09
C GLU A 608 -55.67 12.50 -15.73
N VAL A 609 -55.49 13.74 -15.27
CA VAL A 609 -56.09 14.91 -15.92
C VAL A 609 -55.22 15.25 -17.14
N SER A 610 -55.76 15.03 -18.34
CA SER A 610 -55.18 15.58 -19.57
C SER A 610 -55.17 17.12 -19.48
N VAL A 611 -53.98 17.71 -19.35
CA VAL A 611 -53.82 19.17 -19.32
C VAL A 611 -54.13 19.71 -20.72
N ASP A 612 -55.18 20.52 -20.84
CA ASP A 612 -55.53 21.17 -22.11
C ASP A 612 -54.47 22.22 -22.48
N THR A 613 -53.62 21.91 -23.47
CA THR A 613 -52.61 22.83 -24.00
C THR A 613 -53.09 23.63 -25.22
N SER A 614 -54.36 23.51 -25.62
CA SER A 614 -54.90 24.15 -26.84
C SER A 614 -54.90 25.68 -26.78
N GLN A 615 -54.96 26.26 -25.57
CA GLN A 615 -55.03 27.70 -25.30
C GLN A 615 -53.68 28.35 -24.99
N VAL A 616 -52.58 27.60 -25.02
CA VAL A 616 -51.23 28.10 -24.69
C VAL A 616 -50.61 28.77 -25.91
N ALA A 617 -49.72 29.74 -25.68
CA ALA A 617 -49.07 30.50 -26.74
C ALA A 617 -48.39 29.57 -27.78
N PRO A 618 -48.49 29.84 -29.10
CA PRO A 618 -47.99 28.92 -30.13
C PRO A 618 -46.49 28.61 -30.02
N ASP A 619 -45.69 29.53 -29.48
CA ASP A 619 -44.24 29.43 -29.32
C ASP A 619 -43.79 28.52 -28.16
N THR A 620 -44.73 27.92 -27.42
CA THR A 620 -44.43 26.93 -26.37
C THR A 620 -44.78 25.50 -26.76
N ARG A 621 -45.38 25.27 -27.93
CA ARG A 621 -45.77 23.92 -28.36
C ARG A 621 -44.54 23.05 -28.57
N GLY A 622 -44.52 21.87 -27.96
CA GLY A 622 -43.38 20.94 -28.00
C GLY A 622 -42.19 21.41 -27.15
N HIS A 623 -42.32 22.51 -26.39
CA HIS A 623 -41.29 22.97 -25.47
C HIS A 623 -41.31 22.11 -24.20
N TRP A 624 -40.16 21.81 -23.61
CA TRP A 624 -40.07 20.98 -22.39
C TRP A 624 -40.93 21.52 -21.22
N ALA A 625 -41.13 22.83 -21.19
CA ALA A 625 -41.90 23.52 -20.17
C ALA A 625 -43.40 23.72 -20.51
N GLU A 626 -43.88 23.22 -21.65
CA GLU A 626 -45.23 23.48 -22.18
C GLU A 626 -46.32 23.25 -21.12
N LYS A 627 -46.29 22.09 -20.45
CA LYS A 627 -47.28 21.71 -19.44
C LYS A 627 -47.23 22.61 -18.20
N TYR A 628 -46.04 22.99 -17.73
CA TYR A 628 -45.89 23.93 -16.62
C TYR A 628 -46.47 25.30 -16.97
N ILE A 629 -46.19 25.77 -18.19
CA ILE A 629 -46.68 27.05 -18.70
C ILE A 629 -48.20 27.04 -18.81
N ALA A 630 -48.77 25.96 -19.39
CA ALA A 630 -50.21 25.80 -19.57
C ALA A 630 -50.97 25.93 -18.24
N ILE A 631 -50.55 25.19 -17.22
CA ILE A 631 -51.23 25.17 -15.92
C ILE A 631 -51.13 26.54 -15.24
N LEU A 632 -49.96 27.17 -15.26
CA LEU A 632 -49.77 28.46 -14.62
C LEU A 632 -50.48 29.61 -15.36
N GLN A 633 -50.65 29.51 -16.69
CA GLN A 633 -51.44 30.45 -17.47
C GLN A 633 -52.94 30.33 -17.19
N GLN A 634 -53.47 29.10 -17.14
CA GLN A 634 -54.87 28.85 -16.78
C GLN A 634 -55.21 29.38 -15.38
N ARG A 635 -54.24 29.38 -14.46
CA ARG A 635 -54.38 29.93 -13.10
C ARG A 635 -54.12 31.43 -13.00
N GLY A 636 -53.80 32.10 -14.10
CA GLY A 636 -53.46 33.53 -14.12
C GLY A 636 -52.18 33.90 -13.36
N THR A 637 -51.37 32.90 -12.99
CA THR A 637 -50.11 33.06 -12.24
C THR A 637 -49.01 33.67 -13.11
N ILE A 638 -48.93 33.24 -14.36
CA ILE A 638 -48.02 33.78 -15.37
C ILE A 638 -48.79 34.08 -16.65
N GLY A 639 -48.45 35.18 -17.33
CA GLY A 639 -49.09 35.58 -18.59
C GLY A 639 -48.12 35.60 -19.77
N GLY A 640 -48.67 35.58 -20.99
CA GLY A 640 -47.94 35.89 -22.22
C GLY A 640 -47.79 37.40 -22.45
N PHE A 641 -47.21 37.76 -23.59
CA PHE A 641 -47.07 39.14 -24.05
C PHE A 641 -48.29 39.58 -24.87
N PRO A 642 -48.53 40.90 -25.05
CA PRO A 642 -49.64 41.41 -25.86
C PRO A 642 -49.63 40.96 -27.32
N ASP A 643 -48.47 40.53 -27.83
CA ASP A 643 -48.29 39.97 -29.17
C ASP A 643 -48.75 38.50 -29.30
N GLY A 644 -49.28 37.91 -28.22
CA GLY A 644 -49.76 36.53 -28.18
C GLY A 644 -48.68 35.47 -27.93
N SER A 645 -47.41 35.85 -27.79
CA SER A 645 -46.30 34.94 -27.51
C SER A 645 -46.05 34.76 -26.02
N PHE A 646 -45.40 33.66 -25.63
CA PHE A 646 -44.94 33.46 -24.25
C PHE A 646 -43.44 33.76 -24.08
N LYS A 647 -42.63 33.61 -25.13
CA LYS A 647 -41.18 33.75 -25.18
C LYS A 647 -40.47 32.88 -24.13
N PRO A 648 -40.63 31.54 -24.17
CA PRO A 648 -40.18 30.63 -23.10
C PRO A 648 -38.68 30.70 -22.79
N ASN A 649 -37.84 30.94 -23.80
CA ASN A 649 -36.39 30.97 -23.66
C ASN A 649 -35.83 32.36 -23.31
N ASN A 650 -36.66 33.40 -23.26
CA ASN A 650 -36.19 34.73 -22.92
C ASN A 650 -35.93 34.85 -21.42
N GLY A 651 -34.85 35.55 -21.05
CA GLY A 651 -34.60 35.94 -19.66
C GLY A 651 -35.72 36.81 -19.10
N ILE A 652 -36.07 36.61 -17.83
CA ILE A 652 -37.14 37.34 -17.15
C ILE A 652 -36.59 38.46 -16.24
N THR A 653 -37.26 39.60 -16.19
CA THR A 653 -36.82 40.70 -15.30
C THR A 653 -37.21 40.43 -13.85
N ARG A 654 -36.49 41.05 -12.92
CA ARG A 654 -36.79 40.95 -11.48
C ARG A 654 -38.18 41.45 -11.12
N ALA A 655 -38.67 42.49 -11.81
CA ALA A 655 -40.04 42.99 -11.67
C ALA A 655 -41.09 41.96 -12.13
N GLN A 656 -40.85 41.30 -13.26
CA GLN A 656 -41.71 40.21 -13.77
C GLN A 656 -41.72 39.01 -12.82
N PHE A 657 -40.56 38.63 -12.29
CA PHE A 657 -40.46 37.55 -11.32
C PHE A 657 -41.22 37.87 -10.02
N ALA A 658 -41.10 39.11 -9.50
CA ALA A 658 -41.84 39.53 -8.31
C ALA A 658 -43.36 39.46 -8.49
N ALA A 659 -43.86 39.84 -9.67
CA ALA A 659 -45.29 39.73 -10.00
C ALA A 659 -45.77 38.27 -10.05
N ILE A 660 -44.96 37.36 -10.59
CA ILE A 660 -45.26 35.92 -10.60
C ILE A 660 -45.25 35.36 -9.18
N ALA A 661 -44.21 35.68 -8.39
CA ALA A 661 -44.08 35.19 -7.01
C ALA A 661 -45.25 35.67 -6.12
N MET A 662 -45.65 36.95 -6.23
CA MET A 662 -46.81 37.49 -5.49
C MET A 662 -48.07 36.67 -5.79
N LYS A 663 -48.35 36.42 -7.07
CA LYS A 663 -49.53 35.67 -7.52
C LYS A 663 -49.47 34.19 -7.13
N ALA A 664 -48.32 33.55 -7.34
CA ALA A 664 -48.11 32.12 -7.07
C ALA A 664 -48.31 31.79 -5.59
N LEU A 665 -47.81 32.67 -4.73
CA LEU A 665 -47.88 32.52 -3.28
C LEU A 665 -49.18 33.07 -2.68
N GLY A 666 -49.99 33.79 -3.47
CA GLY A 666 -51.24 34.41 -3.02
C GLY A 666 -51.01 35.51 -1.97
N LEU A 667 -49.94 36.30 -2.12
CA LEU A 667 -49.60 37.36 -1.17
C LEU A 667 -50.59 38.54 -1.31
N PRO A 668 -51.08 39.11 -0.21
CA PRO A 668 -51.90 40.32 -0.26
C PRO A 668 -51.06 41.51 -0.73
N GLU A 669 -51.74 42.60 -1.14
CA GLU A 669 -51.04 43.87 -1.33
C GLU A 669 -50.37 44.31 -0.03
N ALA A 670 -49.18 44.89 -0.16
CA ALA A 670 -48.39 45.34 0.98
C ALA A 670 -49.13 46.43 1.78
N GLY A 671 -49.15 46.29 3.10
CA GLY A 671 -49.61 47.33 4.02
C GLY A 671 -48.60 48.48 4.14
N ARG A 672 -47.34 48.23 3.77
CA ARG A 672 -46.28 49.25 3.75
C ARG A 672 -45.57 49.31 2.39
N PRO A 673 -45.36 50.51 1.82
CA PRO A 673 -44.64 50.65 0.55
C PRO A 673 -43.17 50.23 0.67
N ALA A 674 -42.66 49.50 -0.33
CA ALA A 674 -41.23 49.22 -0.42
C ALA A 674 -40.42 50.51 -0.64
N LYS A 675 -39.28 50.61 0.07
CA LYS A 675 -38.39 51.78 0.05
C LYS A 675 -37.17 51.58 -0.85
N PHE A 676 -37.37 51.15 -2.09
CA PHE A 676 -36.28 51.03 -3.07
C PHE A 676 -36.13 52.33 -3.87
N ARG A 677 -34.90 52.82 -4.01
CA ARG A 677 -34.62 54.15 -4.61
C ARG A 677 -34.98 54.23 -6.09
N ASP A 678 -34.93 53.10 -6.79
CA ASP A 678 -35.17 52.96 -8.23
C ASP A 678 -36.57 52.40 -8.56
N LEU A 679 -37.48 52.36 -7.57
CA LEU A 679 -38.84 51.87 -7.75
C LEU A 679 -39.88 52.97 -7.48
N SER A 680 -40.35 53.60 -8.55
CA SER A 680 -41.42 54.60 -8.47
C SER A 680 -42.76 53.97 -8.07
N SER A 681 -43.59 54.69 -7.30
CA SER A 681 -44.97 54.29 -6.99
C SER A 681 -45.88 54.14 -8.22
N LYS A 682 -45.49 54.75 -9.35
CA LYS A 682 -46.18 54.60 -10.64
C LYS A 682 -45.71 53.39 -11.46
N HIS A 683 -44.66 52.70 -11.02
CA HIS A 683 -44.13 51.53 -11.72
C HIS A 683 -45.15 50.39 -11.68
N TRP A 684 -45.37 49.70 -12.79
CA TRP A 684 -46.40 48.65 -12.90
C TRP A 684 -46.21 47.52 -11.87
N ALA A 685 -44.95 47.19 -11.55
CA ALA A 685 -44.59 46.16 -10.58
C ALA A 685 -44.52 46.66 -9.13
N TYR A 686 -44.81 47.95 -8.86
CA TYR A 686 -44.64 48.55 -7.54
C TYR A 686 -45.34 47.76 -6.43
N LYS A 687 -46.59 47.37 -6.68
CA LYS A 687 -47.39 46.58 -5.74
C LYS A 687 -46.80 45.19 -5.49
N ALA A 688 -46.40 44.51 -6.56
CA ALA A 688 -45.82 43.18 -6.48
C ALA A 688 -44.49 43.17 -5.73
N VAL A 689 -43.59 44.10 -6.05
CA VAL A 689 -42.30 44.25 -5.38
C VAL A 689 -42.50 44.60 -3.91
N SER A 690 -43.46 45.46 -3.59
CA SER A 690 -43.80 45.78 -2.19
C SER A 690 -44.30 44.56 -1.43
N ALA A 691 -45.19 43.75 -2.01
CA ALA A 691 -45.74 42.56 -1.38
C ALA A 691 -44.68 41.49 -1.10
N VAL A 692 -43.83 41.16 -2.08
CA VAL A 692 -42.76 40.17 -1.88
C VAL A 692 -41.66 40.67 -0.94
N SER A 693 -41.47 41.99 -0.83
CA SER A 693 -40.54 42.59 0.12
C SER A 693 -41.09 42.56 1.55
N GLU A 694 -42.37 42.91 1.76
CA GLU A 694 -43.03 42.82 3.06
C GLU A 694 -43.12 41.37 3.56
N ALA A 695 -43.30 40.41 2.65
CA ALA A 695 -43.24 38.98 2.95
C ALA A 695 -41.81 38.45 3.24
N GLY A 696 -40.78 39.30 3.23
CA GLY A 696 -39.39 38.93 3.53
C GLY A 696 -38.68 38.12 2.44
N LEU A 697 -39.31 37.95 1.27
CA LEU A 697 -38.75 37.16 0.18
C LEU A 697 -37.61 37.90 -0.52
N VAL A 698 -37.73 39.24 -0.67
CA VAL A 698 -36.73 40.10 -1.32
C VAL A 698 -36.32 41.28 -0.45
N GLY A 699 -35.00 41.53 -0.35
CA GLY A 699 -34.42 42.64 0.43
C GLY A 699 -33.77 43.77 -0.38
N GLY A 700 -33.70 43.66 -1.71
CA GLY A 700 -32.96 44.61 -2.56
C GLY A 700 -31.43 44.46 -2.47
N TYR A 701 -30.71 45.41 -3.06
CA TYR A 701 -29.25 45.47 -3.07
C TYR A 701 -28.72 46.39 -1.95
N PRO A 702 -27.44 46.25 -1.54
CA PRO A 702 -26.85 47.09 -0.49
C PRO A 702 -26.90 48.61 -0.77
N ASP A 703 -26.99 49.01 -2.04
CA ASP A 703 -27.15 50.42 -2.47
C ASP A 703 -28.59 50.97 -2.33
N GLY A 704 -29.51 50.16 -1.79
CA GLY A 704 -30.93 50.51 -1.63
C GLY A 704 -31.75 50.42 -2.92
N SER A 705 -31.21 49.83 -3.98
CA SER A 705 -31.93 49.57 -5.25
C SER A 705 -32.60 48.19 -5.27
N PHE A 706 -33.65 48.03 -6.08
CA PHE A 706 -34.28 46.75 -6.40
C PHE A 706 -33.84 46.21 -7.75
N ARG A 707 -33.53 47.10 -8.70
CA ARG A 707 -33.21 46.87 -10.11
C ARG A 707 -34.32 46.13 -10.84
N PRO A 708 -35.49 46.76 -11.05
CA PRO A 708 -36.68 46.08 -11.56
C PRO A 708 -36.52 45.51 -12.98
N GLU A 709 -35.73 46.16 -13.82
CA GLU A 709 -35.55 45.80 -15.24
C GLU A 709 -34.37 44.84 -15.48
N ASP A 710 -33.50 44.65 -14.50
CA ASP A 710 -32.41 43.68 -14.57
C ASP A 710 -32.97 42.25 -14.67
N LYS A 711 -32.27 41.39 -15.42
CA LYS A 711 -32.60 39.97 -15.50
C LYS A 711 -32.30 39.28 -14.17
N ILE A 712 -33.21 38.40 -13.76
CA ILE A 712 -33.01 37.60 -12.55
C ILE A 712 -32.14 36.39 -12.88
N THR A 713 -31.18 36.07 -12.02
CA THR A 713 -30.40 34.83 -12.16
C THR A 713 -31.15 33.63 -11.61
N ARG A 714 -30.80 32.42 -12.06
CA ARG A 714 -31.36 31.16 -11.55
C ARG A 714 -31.18 31.06 -10.03
N THR A 715 -29.99 31.39 -9.52
CA THR A 715 -29.74 31.43 -8.07
C THR A 715 -30.63 32.41 -7.33
N GLN A 716 -30.86 33.61 -7.86
CA GLN A 716 -31.79 34.56 -7.24
C GLN A 716 -33.23 34.03 -7.21
N ALA A 717 -33.67 33.36 -8.28
CA ALA A 717 -35.00 32.74 -8.32
C ALA A 717 -35.13 31.62 -7.25
N PHE A 718 -34.12 30.75 -7.11
CA PHE A 718 -34.10 29.71 -6.06
C PHE A 718 -34.17 30.30 -4.66
N VAL A 719 -33.41 31.37 -4.41
CA VAL A 719 -33.36 32.02 -3.09
C VAL A 719 -34.73 32.60 -2.72
N ILE A 720 -35.40 33.26 -3.66
CA ILE A 720 -36.68 33.89 -3.38
C ILE A 720 -37.76 32.84 -3.15
N LEU A 721 -37.81 31.79 -3.98
CA LEU A 721 -38.83 30.74 -3.85
C LEU A 721 -38.60 29.85 -2.62
N SER A 722 -37.35 29.55 -2.26
CA SER A 722 -37.07 28.68 -1.10
C SER A 722 -37.42 29.33 0.24
N LYS A 723 -37.40 30.66 0.30
CA LYS A 723 -37.89 31.42 1.46
C LYS A 723 -39.39 31.23 1.71
N ALA A 724 -40.16 30.96 0.66
CA ALA A 724 -41.60 30.72 0.79
C ALA A 724 -41.94 29.31 1.34
N LEU A 725 -40.97 28.39 1.38
CA LEU A 725 -41.21 26.99 1.78
C LEU A 725 -41.29 26.81 3.31
N ASN A 726 -42.32 26.09 3.76
CA ASN A 726 -42.56 25.75 5.17
C ASN A 726 -41.75 24.51 5.58
N LYS A 727 -40.59 24.72 6.23
CA LYS A 727 -39.66 23.67 6.73
C LYS A 727 -39.11 22.74 5.63
N ALA A 728 -38.09 23.20 4.93
CA ALA A 728 -37.20 22.33 4.15
C ALA A 728 -35.78 22.40 4.75
N ASN A 729 -35.10 21.26 4.78
CA ASN A 729 -33.72 21.13 5.25
C ASN A 729 -32.78 21.98 4.36
N ASP A 730 -31.89 22.76 4.95
CA ASP A 730 -30.90 23.58 4.24
C ASP A 730 -29.49 22.95 4.22
N ASP A 731 -29.38 21.64 4.55
CA ASP A 731 -28.12 20.89 4.46
C ASP A 731 -27.50 20.98 3.07
N ALA A 732 -26.34 21.64 3.01
CA ALA A 732 -25.60 21.93 1.80
C ALA A 732 -25.09 20.66 1.08
N LYS A 733 -25.01 19.50 1.75
CA LYS A 733 -24.61 18.22 1.13
C LYS A 733 -25.48 17.83 -0.06
N VAL A 734 -26.72 18.30 -0.13
CA VAL A 734 -27.59 18.07 -1.30
C VAL A 734 -26.99 18.66 -2.58
N LEU A 735 -26.16 19.69 -2.47
CA LEU A 735 -25.52 20.35 -3.61
C LEU A 735 -24.43 19.49 -4.25
N ASP A 736 -23.85 18.53 -3.51
CA ASP A 736 -22.83 17.60 -4.03
C ASP A 736 -23.39 16.65 -5.11
N ARG A 737 -24.72 16.55 -5.21
CA ARG A 737 -25.42 15.78 -6.25
C ARG A 737 -25.37 16.46 -7.62
N TYR A 738 -25.01 17.73 -7.68
CA TYR A 738 -25.00 18.52 -8.90
C TYR A 738 -23.56 18.82 -9.34
N LYS A 739 -23.29 18.66 -10.64
CA LYS A 739 -21.95 18.82 -11.25
C LYS A 739 -21.34 20.20 -10.99
N ASP A 740 -22.19 21.21 -10.83
CA ASP A 740 -21.84 22.61 -10.59
C ASP A 740 -22.36 23.12 -9.24
N GLY A 741 -22.66 22.23 -8.29
CA GLY A 741 -23.09 22.60 -6.93
C GLY A 741 -22.08 23.49 -6.21
N ASN A 742 -20.79 23.26 -6.46
CA ASN A 742 -19.69 24.09 -5.94
C ASN A 742 -19.62 25.51 -6.54
N LYS A 743 -20.34 25.79 -7.63
CA LYS A 743 -20.42 27.13 -8.24
C LYS A 743 -21.53 27.98 -7.61
N VAL A 744 -22.34 27.43 -6.72
CA VAL A 744 -23.34 28.20 -5.97
C VAL A 744 -22.62 29.15 -5.02
N ALA A 745 -22.86 30.45 -5.19
CA ALA A 745 -22.22 31.47 -4.36
C ALA A 745 -22.55 31.27 -2.87
N ALA A 746 -21.57 31.51 -1.99
CA ALA A 746 -21.67 31.23 -0.55
C ALA A 746 -22.93 31.81 0.11
N TRP A 747 -23.33 33.03 -0.26
CA TRP A 747 -24.53 33.69 0.26
C TRP A 747 -25.85 32.97 -0.10
N ALA A 748 -25.85 32.19 -1.17
CA ALA A 748 -27.03 31.50 -1.69
C ALA A 748 -27.09 30.01 -1.28
N ILE A 749 -25.99 29.43 -0.79
CA ILE A 749 -25.88 28.00 -0.47
C ILE A 749 -27.07 27.49 0.38
N PRO A 750 -27.43 28.10 1.53
CA PRO A 750 -28.50 27.56 2.36
C PRO A 750 -29.85 27.58 1.63
N SER A 751 -30.10 28.63 0.85
CA SER A 751 -31.37 28.81 0.15
C SER A 751 -31.50 27.92 -1.08
N VAL A 752 -30.41 27.67 -1.81
CA VAL A 752 -30.38 26.73 -2.95
C VAL A 752 -30.43 25.28 -2.44
N ALA A 753 -29.73 24.96 -1.35
CA ALA A 753 -29.83 23.66 -0.69
C ALA A 753 -31.24 23.39 -0.19
N LYS A 754 -31.89 24.39 0.43
CA LYS A 754 -33.30 24.31 0.83
C LYS A 754 -34.23 24.05 -0.35
N ALA A 755 -34.01 24.73 -1.48
CA ALA A 755 -34.77 24.50 -2.71
C ALA A 755 -34.55 23.07 -3.26
N ALA A 756 -33.31 22.59 -3.24
CA ALA A 756 -32.94 21.27 -3.74
C ALA A 756 -33.54 20.15 -2.88
N ASN A 757 -33.45 20.27 -1.54
CA ASN A 757 -34.02 19.32 -0.59
C ASN A 757 -35.55 19.29 -0.64
N ALA A 758 -36.19 20.41 -0.99
CA ALA A 758 -37.63 20.47 -1.20
C ALA A 758 -38.10 19.92 -2.56
N GLY A 759 -37.17 19.52 -3.42
CA GLY A 759 -37.46 19.01 -4.76
C GLY A 759 -38.04 20.07 -5.71
N ILE A 760 -37.82 21.36 -5.44
CA ILE A 760 -38.36 22.44 -6.30
C ILE A 760 -37.42 22.85 -7.44
N LEU A 761 -36.18 22.34 -7.46
CA LEU A 761 -35.26 22.55 -8.57
C LEU A 761 -35.75 21.78 -9.80
N VAL A 762 -35.97 22.50 -10.88
CA VAL A 762 -36.16 21.94 -12.22
C VAL A 762 -34.97 22.35 -13.06
N ASN A 763 -34.14 21.37 -13.41
CA ASN A 763 -32.94 21.54 -14.19
C ASN A 763 -33.13 20.89 -15.56
N TYR A 764 -32.96 21.70 -16.61
CA TYR A 764 -33.07 21.30 -18.00
C TYR A 764 -31.96 22.01 -18.80
N PRO A 765 -31.32 21.37 -19.80
CA PRO A 765 -31.56 20.00 -20.22
C PRO A 765 -30.91 18.95 -19.30
N ASP A 766 -29.85 19.30 -18.57
CA ASP A 766 -29.16 18.39 -17.66
C ASP A 766 -29.73 18.51 -16.24
N ALA A 767 -30.34 17.43 -15.74
CA ALA A 767 -30.92 17.37 -14.40
C ALA A 767 -29.89 17.61 -13.28
N TYR A 768 -28.61 17.31 -13.54
CA TYR A 768 -27.51 17.42 -12.59
C TYR A 768 -26.75 18.76 -12.70
N GLN A 769 -27.25 19.74 -13.45
CA GLN A 769 -26.66 21.09 -13.52
C GLN A 769 -27.63 22.17 -13.01
N ILE A 770 -27.24 22.86 -11.94
CA ILE A 770 -27.99 23.95 -11.32
C ILE A 770 -27.96 25.21 -12.21
N ARG A 771 -26.81 25.48 -12.85
CA ARG A 771 -26.49 26.71 -13.60
C ARG A 771 -26.69 27.98 -12.77
N PRO A 772 -25.96 28.14 -11.64
CA PRO A 772 -26.25 29.19 -10.66
C PRO A 772 -25.99 30.63 -11.17
N GLY A 773 -25.02 30.79 -12.08
CA GLY A 773 -24.66 32.09 -12.66
C GLY A 773 -25.55 32.55 -13.81
N ASP A 774 -26.36 31.65 -14.39
CA ASP A 774 -27.11 31.94 -15.61
C ASP A 774 -28.37 32.78 -15.31
N GLU A 775 -28.81 33.55 -16.30
CA GLU A 775 -30.11 34.21 -16.28
C GLU A 775 -31.23 33.16 -16.32
N ALA A 776 -32.25 33.34 -15.49
CA ALA A 776 -33.40 32.44 -15.50
C ALA A 776 -34.31 32.76 -16.69
N THR A 777 -34.65 31.74 -17.47
CA THR A 777 -35.63 31.89 -18.56
C THR A 777 -37.05 31.89 -18.03
N ARG A 778 -38.00 32.41 -18.82
CA ARG A 778 -39.42 32.40 -18.47
C ARG A 778 -39.98 30.98 -18.30
N ALA A 779 -39.52 30.02 -19.10
CA ALA A 779 -39.87 28.61 -18.98
C ALA A 779 -39.35 28.00 -17.67
N GLU A 780 -38.10 28.29 -17.30
CA GLU A 780 -37.52 27.83 -16.05
C GLU A 780 -38.27 28.39 -14.85
N VAL A 781 -38.58 29.70 -14.86
CA VAL A 781 -39.37 30.31 -13.79
C VAL A 781 -40.77 29.72 -13.68
N ALA A 782 -41.41 29.38 -14.80
CA ALA A 782 -42.69 28.67 -14.79
C ALA A 782 -42.57 27.30 -14.11
N ALA A 783 -41.56 26.50 -14.46
CA ALA A 783 -41.35 25.19 -13.85
C ALA A 783 -41.03 25.28 -12.35
N LEU A 784 -40.13 26.18 -11.94
CA LEU A 784 -39.78 26.38 -10.52
C LEU A 784 -40.96 26.88 -9.69
N THR A 785 -41.75 27.81 -10.25
CA THR A 785 -42.95 28.35 -9.60
C THR A 785 -44.00 27.26 -9.43
N TYR A 786 -44.22 26.44 -10.46
CA TYR A 786 -45.12 25.29 -10.39
C TYR A 786 -44.72 24.32 -9.28
N GLN A 787 -43.44 23.92 -9.22
CA GLN A 787 -42.98 23.00 -8.18
C GLN A 787 -43.09 23.61 -6.78
N THR A 788 -42.81 24.91 -6.65
CA THR A 788 -42.98 25.64 -5.39
C THR A 788 -44.44 25.63 -4.94
N MET A 789 -45.39 25.92 -5.83
CA MET A 789 -46.82 25.89 -5.52
C MET A 789 -47.29 24.48 -5.15
N SER A 790 -46.80 23.45 -5.85
CA SER A 790 -47.10 22.05 -5.56
C SER A 790 -46.58 21.66 -4.18
N ASN A 791 -45.36 22.06 -3.83
CA ASN A 791 -44.77 21.81 -2.51
C ASN A 791 -45.54 22.49 -1.38
N LEU A 792 -46.12 23.67 -1.65
CA LEU A 792 -46.98 24.40 -0.72
C LEU A 792 -48.41 23.84 -0.62
N GLY A 793 -48.68 22.67 -1.20
CA GLY A 793 -49.99 22.00 -1.12
C GLY A 793 -51.09 22.70 -1.92
N LYS A 794 -50.75 23.55 -2.90
CA LYS A 794 -51.73 24.06 -3.85
C LYS A 794 -52.17 22.89 -4.73
N ASP A 795 -53.48 22.63 -4.77
CA ASP A 795 -54.08 21.58 -5.61
C ASP A 795 -53.70 21.81 -7.07
N LEU A 796 -52.73 21.06 -7.63
CA LEU A 796 -52.20 21.19 -8.99
C LEU A 796 -52.20 19.82 -9.67
N PRO A 797 -52.53 19.72 -10.97
CA PRO A 797 -52.52 18.45 -11.70
C PRO A 797 -51.11 17.84 -11.72
N ARG A 798 -50.93 16.61 -11.25
CA ARG A 798 -49.60 15.97 -11.23
C ARG A 798 -49.00 15.89 -12.64
N LEU A 799 -47.86 16.54 -12.84
CA LEU A 799 -47.07 16.44 -14.07
C LEU A 799 -45.97 15.39 -13.88
N THR A 800 -45.98 14.34 -14.70
CA THR A 800 -44.85 13.42 -14.83
C THR A 800 -43.67 14.19 -15.42
N ILE A 801 -42.54 14.22 -14.72
CA ILE A 801 -41.30 14.84 -15.22
C ILE A 801 -40.77 13.93 -16.34
N GLY A 802 -41.11 14.24 -17.59
CA GLY A 802 -40.63 13.51 -18.76
C GLY A 802 -39.18 13.88 -19.08
N LEU A 803 -38.24 12.98 -18.82
CA LEU A 803 -36.96 12.91 -19.51
C LEU A 803 -37.16 12.29 -20.91
N GLU A 804 -38.04 12.87 -21.72
CA GLU A 804 -38.19 12.52 -23.14
C GLU A 804 -37.43 13.53 -23.99
N ALA A 805 -36.09 13.51 -23.95
CA ALA A 805 -35.26 14.13 -24.99
C ALA A 805 -33.79 13.67 -24.90
N SER A 806 -33.47 12.44 -25.32
CA SER A 806 -32.16 12.05 -25.90
C SER A 806 -32.10 10.58 -26.39
N GLU A 807 -33.17 10.05 -27.00
CA GLU A 807 -33.10 8.73 -27.69
C GLU A 807 -33.54 8.79 -29.17
N LYS A 808 -33.52 9.98 -29.78
CA LYS A 808 -33.70 10.10 -31.23
C LYS A 808 -32.59 10.91 -31.87
N GLY A 809 -31.68 10.19 -32.51
CA GLY A 809 -30.85 10.69 -33.60
C GLY A 809 -29.35 10.62 -33.31
N THR A 810 -28.72 9.48 -33.61
CA THR A 810 -28.04 9.27 -34.90
C THR A 810 -27.74 7.78 -35.07
N ASN A 811 -28.31 7.22 -36.14
CA ASN A 811 -27.73 6.09 -36.88
C ASN A 811 -26.32 6.44 -37.37
#